data_AF-A0A2S4YI97-F1
#
_entry.id   AF-A0A2S4YI97-F1
#
_cell.length_a   1.000
_cell.length_b   1.000
_cell.length_c   1.000
_cell.angle_alpha   90.00
_cell.angle_beta   90.00
_cell.angle_gamma   90.00
#
_symmetry.space_group_name_H-M   'P 1'
#
loop_
_entity.id
_entity.type
_entity.pdbx_description
1 polymer ?
#
loop_
_entity_poly.entity_id
_entity_poly.type
_entity_poly.pdbx_seq_one_letter_code
_entity_poly.pdbx_strand_id
1 'polypeptide(L)'
;MWGMITGQLRRQFVRTSTLLVGVLVATAGFTLLTGSVETSRLTVKASADANFRAAYDILVRPAGARTGREESVGQVRPNFLSGQFGGITPGQWREIADLRGVEIAAPVAMLGYVQAGTHARVDVTGRLDPAADRQLLRLRNTWTTDRSLSKAQDPGSVYVYVTSNPVVLPDATSTAKDPSWRSLYTYRGRHLTEVGDVLSQGDSPCDEGEMPPLEVLPGGKFEPLCSLRTVSSYGGGAVNDQLDPAQRSELVVVQRHADGTFTSGTDVHNRTTSRRAVVDIDWSMTLLLAAVDPEQEARLVGVDRAMTSGRYLKDGEKPAMDTARGAGFEDIPLISTDQPYLDEQLSTSVSSVTGTLPKLCGRGGKELRGLLAGLPVSPGATTRADADTVFRRSVADGTIDVNPFVVLQAGAPRYAAGGGVLRPVPVASDSGELWRQSTYGGDLPAWFVQDTAFRPVTRLPGTDASQDHFPQFRVVGTYAVERLKGFSKLSEVPLETYRPPVARAADEASRVALGGQALAPNSNPGGYLATPPQLLTTLQSVEAVTGPDSPHAKDPISAVRVRVAGVHGTDEASRERIRAVAEAITTRTGLDVDITAGSSPAPQDVALGKGKFGRPALALTENWTAKGTAVALVEAADRKSVLLFGLVLGVCALFLGNAVAASVRTRQRELAVLACTGWTGARLAGLVLGEVALVAAVAGAAGAGASFPLGWAFGLDVTAGRALLAIPLVVATALLAGALPAIRAGRPYPAQALRGSVAGPRRARRAGRGRTLPGLAVSGALRTPSRSALGALALAVGVAAVSLVTAVVWTFQGEVQGTLLGEAVSLEVRGVDVAAAVLTAALGVFALADVLYLDSCERDGEFAMLRACGWADTEVMRLVVAQGAVIAVAGAGVGAATGLGLTVAFTGSIPAGLPVAVGAVAVAGVLAAVAGSVVAAGLAVRRSPAGPLAEEG
;
A
#
# COMPACT_ATOMS: atom_id res chain seq x y z
N MET A 1 23.24 41.73 47.84
CA MET A 1 23.43 40.78 46.71
C MET A 1 22.71 41.25 45.46
N TRP A 2 21.37 41.38 45.47
CA TRP A 2 20.58 41.89 44.32
C TRP A 2 21.00 43.27 43.78
N GLY A 3 21.32 44.23 44.66
CA GLY A 3 21.84 45.55 44.24
C GLY A 3 23.24 45.52 43.59
N MET A 4 24.07 44.52 43.93
CA MET A 4 25.38 44.33 43.27
C MET A 4 25.20 43.71 41.88
N ILE A 5 24.32 42.72 41.74
CA ILE A 5 24.01 42.06 40.46
C ILE A 5 23.52 43.09 39.43
N THR A 6 22.54 43.92 39.81
CA THR A 6 21.97 44.94 38.92
C THR A 6 22.92 46.09 38.60
N GLY A 7 23.76 46.51 39.56
CA GLY A 7 24.79 47.53 39.34
C GLY A 7 25.92 47.07 38.41
N GLN A 8 26.29 45.79 38.46
CA GLN A 8 27.34 45.21 37.61
C GLN A 8 26.86 44.98 36.17
N LEU A 9 25.62 44.54 35.97
CA LEU A 9 25.01 44.39 34.63
C LEU A 9 25.02 45.70 33.83
N ARG A 10 24.92 46.86 34.50
CA ARG A 10 24.98 48.18 33.85
C ARG A 10 26.40 48.64 33.48
N ARG A 11 27.42 48.30 34.27
CA ARG A 11 28.81 48.76 34.05
C ARG A 11 29.53 48.01 32.92
N GLN A 12 29.12 46.78 32.61
CA GLN A 12 29.73 45.94 31.56
C GLN A 12 28.74 45.60 30.44
N PHE A 13 27.92 46.59 30.05
CA PHE A 13 26.81 46.42 29.11
C PHE A 13 27.17 45.61 27.87
N VAL A 14 28.27 45.93 27.18
CA VAL A 14 28.70 45.25 25.95
C VAL A 14 28.85 43.73 26.12
N ARG A 15 29.39 43.26 27.25
CA ARG A 15 29.64 41.83 27.51
C ARG A 15 28.40 41.10 27.99
N THR A 16 27.61 41.78 28.84
CA THR A 16 26.30 41.28 29.25
C THR A 16 25.37 41.14 28.04
N SER A 17 25.45 42.05 27.07
CA SER A 17 24.72 41.98 25.80
C SER A 17 25.13 40.76 24.97
N THR A 18 26.42 40.42 24.85
CA THR A 18 26.85 39.22 24.10
C THR A 18 26.30 37.94 24.71
N LEU A 19 26.37 37.81 26.04
CA LEU A 19 25.84 36.63 26.76
C LEU A 19 24.31 36.57 26.66
N LEU A 20 23.63 37.70 26.74
CA LEU A 20 22.18 37.79 26.57
C LEU A 20 21.73 37.43 25.14
N VAL A 21 22.43 37.92 24.11
CA VAL A 21 22.16 37.55 22.70
C VAL A 21 22.43 36.07 22.48
N GLY A 22 23.53 35.52 23.01
CA GLY A 22 23.83 34.10 22.90
C GLY A 22 22.76 33.21 23.52
N VAL A 23 22.33 33.52 24.75
CA VAL A 23 21.26 32.76 25.42
C VAL A 23 19.91 32.95 24.71
N LEU A 24 19.63 34.14 24.16
CA LEU A 24 18.42 34.40 23.38
C LEU A 24 18.39 33.54 22.11
N VAL A 25 19.48 33.52 21.34
CA VAL A 25 19.60 32.71 20.12
C VAL A 25 19.50 31.22 20.45
N ALA A 26 20.16 30.76 21.51
CA ALA A 26 20.06 29.38 21.98
C ALA A 26 18.63 29.02 22.41
N THR A 27 17.93 29.93 23.11
CA THR A 27 16.55 29.70 23.56
C THR A 27 15.59 29.67 22.38
N ALA A 28 15.65 30.67 21.50
CA ALA A 28 14.81 30.75 20.30
C ALA A 28 15.05 29.52 19.40
N GLY A 29 16.30 29.16 19.17
CA GLY A 29 16.69 27.97 18.43
C GLY A 29 16.18 26.68 19.08
N PHE A 30 16.31 26.54 20.39
CA PHE A 30 15.76 25.40 21.14
C PHE A 30 14.24 25.29 21.00
N THR A 31 13.49 26.40 21.19
CA THR A 31 12.03 26.41 21.04
C THR A 31 11.59 26.06 19.61
N LEU A 32 12.27 26.58 18.59
CA LEU A 32 11.95 26.30 17.20
C LEU A 32 12.28 24.86 16.81
N LEU A 33 13.43 24.35 17.23
CA LEU A 33 13.84 22.96 17.01
C LEU A 33 12.89 21.98 17.71
N THR A 34 12.51 22.28 18.94
CA THR A 34 11.55 21.44 19.69
C THR A 34 10.15 21.50 19.06
N GLY A 35 9.71 22.68 18.61
CA GLY A 35 8.45 22.85 17.88
C GLY A 35 8.44 22.09 16.56
N SER A 36 9.55 22.13 15.82
CA SER A 36 9.77 21.38 14.58
C SER A 36 9.70 19.87 14.80
N VAL A 37 10.47 19.32 15.75
CA VAL A 37 10.47 17.88 16.07
C VAL A 37 9.06 17.39 16.42
N GLU A 38 8.33 18.15 17.24
CA GLU A 38 7.00 17.78 17.69
C GLU A 38 5.95 17.95 16.58
N THR A 39 6.07 18.94 15.69
CA THR A 39 5.20 19.08 14.52
C THR A 39 5.38 17.90 13.57
N SER A 40 6.64 17.51 13.30
CA SER A 40 6.94 16.28 12.54
C SER A 40 6.33 15.05 13.20
N ARG A 41 6.52 14.89 14.52
CA ARG A 41 5.98 13.77 15.28
C ARG A 41 4.45 13.72 15.25
N LEU A 42 3.78 14.85 15.45
CA LEU A 42 2.33 14.95 15.42
C LEU A 42 1.76 14.69 14.03
N THR A 43 2.44 15.14 12.97
CA THR A 43 2.05 14.89 11.58
C THR A 43 2.18 13.40 11.26
N VAL A 44 3.31 12.78 11.60
CA VAL A 44 3.52 11.32 11.45
C VAL A 44 2.45 10.55 12.21
N LYS A 45 2.19 10.93 13.47
CA LYS A 45 1.19 10.28 14.31
C LYS A 45 -0.23 10.47 13.77
N ALA A 46 -0.60 11.67 13.35
CA ALA A 46 -1.91 11.95 12.77
C ALA A 46 -2.13 11.17 11.46
N SER A 47 -1.13 11.14 10.57
CA SER A 47 -1.19 10.36 9.33
C SER A 47 -1.20 8.86 9.60
N ALA A 48 -0.49 8.37 10.62
CA ALA A 48 -0.55 6.97 11.04
C ALA A 48 -1.90 6.62 11.69
N ASP A 49 -2.43 7.45 12.58
CA ASP A 49 -3.72 7.28 13.28
C ASP A 49 -4.88 7.27 12.28
N ALA A 50 -4.90 8.23 11.35
CA ALA A 50 -5.91 8.33 10.30
C ALA A 50 -5.94 7.09 9.40
N ASN A 51 -4.80 6.38 9.31
CA ASN A 51 -4.64 5.23 8.45
C ASN A 51 -4.40 3.90 9.20
N PHE A 52 -4.61 3.89 10.52
CA PHE A 52 -4.23 2.77 11.38
C PHE A 52 -5.15 1.55 11.25
N ARG A 53 -6.47 1.79 11.14
CA ARG A 53 -7.47 0.71 11.08
C ARG A 53 -7.89 0.45 9.64
N ALA A 54 -7.67 -0.77 9.19
CA ALA A 54 -8.29 -1.30 7.98
C ALA A 54 -9.77 -1.68 8.26
N ALA A 55 -10.41 -2.41 7.34
CA ALA A 55 -11.76 -2.96 7.57
C ALA A 55 -11.84 -3.78 8.88
N TYR A 56 -10.77 -4.46 9.28
CA TYR A 56 -10.63 -5.23 10.52
C TYR A 56 -9.23 -5.05 11.13
N ASP A 57 -9.05 -5.42 12.40
CA ASP A 57 -7.78 -5.25 13.12
C ASP A 57 -6.94 -6.55 13.09
N ILE A 58 -7.60 -7.70 13.13
CA ILE A 58 -7.00 -9.03 13.19
C ILE A 58 -7.58 -9.92 12.08
N LEU A 59 -6.72 -10.70 11.44
CA LEU A 59 -7.08 -11.73 10.48
C LEU A 59 -6.67 -13.10 11.02
N VAL A 60 -7.66 -13.95 11.25
CA VAL A 60 -7.43 -15.33 11.71
C VAL A 60 -7.48 -16.26 10.49
N ARG A 61 -6.47 -17.11 10.38
CA ARG A 61 -6.28 -18.07 9.29
C ARG A 61 -6.09 -19.48 9.86
N PRO A 62 -6.42 -20.53 9.10
CA PRO A 62 -6.03 -21.91 9.39
C PRO A 62 -4.55 -22.02 9.78
N ALA A 63 -4.25 -22.94 10.70
CA ALA A 63 -2.88 -23.21 11.10
C ALA A 63 -2.02 -23.70 9.91
N GLY A 64 -0.85 -23.10 9.71
CA GLY A 64 0.05 -23.44 8.60
C GLY A 64 -0.35 -22.82 7.26
N ALA A 65 -1.28 -21.85 7.26
CA ALA A 65 -1.70 -21.16 6.04
C ALA A 65 -0.66 -20.18 5.49
N ARG A 66 0.30 -19.76 6.31
CA ARG A 66 1.35 -18.80 5.92
C ARG A 66 2.29 -19.45 4.90
N THR A 67 2.56 -18.73 3.82
CA THR A 67 3.57 -19.20 2.86
C THR A 67 4.98 -18.96 3.42
N GLY A 68 5.97 -19.79 3.06
CA GLY A 68 7.36 -19.57 3.52
C GLY A 68 7.94 -18.20 3.12
N ARG A 69 7.39 -17.55 2.08
CA ARG A 69 7.72 -16.17 1.73
C ARG A 69 7.07 -15.15 2.66
N GLU A 70 5.81 -15.36 3.05
CA GLU A 70 5.15 -14.53 4.06
C GLU A 70 5.92 -14.55 5.38
N GLU A 71 6.45 -15.70 5.79
CA GLU A 71 7.24 -15.84 7.01
C GLU A 71 8.62 -15.16 6.92
N SER A 72 9.28 -15.23 5.77
CA SER A 72 10.62 -14.66 5.59
C SER A 72 10.64 -13.16 5.31
N VAL A 73 9.62 -12.63 4.62
CA VAL A 73 9.58 -11.22 4.17
C VAL A 73 8.57 -10.41 5.00
N GLY A 74 7.67 -11.05 5.75
CA GLY A 74 6.64 -10.35 6.55
C GLY A 74 5.58 -9.63 5.71
N GLN A 75 5.46 -9.99 4.42
CA GLN A 75 4.55 -9.37 3.46
C GLN A 75 3.50 -10.37 2.95
N VAL A 76 2.26 -9.92 2.79
CA VAL A 76 1.13 -10.73 2.31
C VAL A 76 0.63 -10.22 0.96
N ARG A 77 0.35 -11.14 0.03
CA ARG A 77 -0.11 -10.81 -1.32
C ARG A 77 -1.56 -10.28 -1.33
N PRO A 78 -1.93 -9.40 -2.29
CA PRO A 78 -3.33 -9.06 -2.53
C PRO A 78 -4.21 -10.27 -2.80
N ASN A 79 -5.45 -10.22 -2.31
CA ASN A 79 -6.48 -11.25 -2.51
C ASN A 79 -5.98 -12.68 -2.24
N PHE A 80 -5.08 -12.85 -1.27
CA PHE A 80 -4.60 -14.18 -0.89
C PHE A 80 -5.74 -15.06 -0.37
N LEU A 81 -6.77 -14.46 0.27
CA LEU A 81 -7.97 -15.14 0.73
C LEU A 81 -8.71 -15.82 -0.42
N SER A 82 -8.71 -15.25 -1.63
CA SER A 82 -9.35 -15.85 -2.81
C SER A 82 -8.81 -17.22 -3.21
N GLY A 83 -7.64 -17.62 -2.68
CA GLY A 83 -7.05 -18.94 -2.90
C GLY A 83 -6.87 -19.76 -1.63
N GLN A 84 -7.60 -19.45 -0.56
CA GLN A 84 -7.60 -20.16 0.71
C GLN A 84 -8.97 -20.78 0.97
N PHE A 85 -9.03 -22.10 1.13
CA PHE A 85 -10.27 -22.87 1.24
C PHE A 85 -10.28 -23.67 2.55
N GLY A 86 -11.32 -23.48 3.36
CA GLY A 86 -11.53 -24.18 4.63
C GLY A 86 -10.39 -24.04 5.65
N GLY A 87 -10.41 -24.89 6.67
CA GLY A 87 -9.40 -25.00 7.73
C GLY A 87 -9.78 -24.37 9.08
N ILE A 88 -10.96 -23.75 9.20
CA ILE A 88 -11.51 -23.26 10.48
C ILE A 88 -12.90 -23.87 10.70
N THR A 89 -13.10 -24.48 11.87
CA THR A 89 -14.39 -25.04 12.27
C THR A 89 -15.37 -23.95 12.73
N PRO A 90 -16.69 -24.16 12.58
CA PRO A 90 -17.68 -23.27 13.18
C PRO A 90 -17.56 -23.19 14.71
N GLY A 91 -17.04 -24.24 15.36
CA GLY A 91 -16.71 -24.24 16.79
C GLY A 91 -15.62 -23.22 17.13
N GLN A 92 -14.48 -23.28 16.45
CA GLN A 92 -13.38 -22.31 16.64
C GLN A 92 -13.82 -20.88 16.35
N TRP A 93 -14.65 -20.66 15.31
CA TRP A 93 -15.19 -19.33 15.04
C TRP A 93 -16.06 -18.80 16.18
N ARG A 94 -16.95 -19.63 16.76
CA ARG A 94 -17.74 -19.22 17.93
C ARG A 94 -16.85 -18.91 19.14
N GLU A 95 -15.82 -19.70 19.38
CA GLU A 95 -14.84 -19.40 20.44
C GLU A 95 -14.19 -18.02 20.25
N ILE A 96 -13.87 -17.64 19.01
CA ILE A 96 -13.34 -16.30 18.68
C ILE A 96 -14.39 -15.22 18.90
N ALA A 97 -15.62 -15.44 18.44
CA ALA A 97 -16.72 -14.48 18.58
C ALA A 97 -17.06 -14.20 20.05
N ASP A 98 -16.94 -15.20 20.92
CA ASP A 98 -17.22 -15.12 22.35
C ASP A 98 -16.05 -14.55 23.19
N LEU A 99 -14.90 -14.23 22.56
CA LEU A 99 -13.76 -13.64 23.27
C LEU A 99 -14.07 -12.24 23.78
N ARG A 100 -13.73 -11.99 25.04
CA ARG A 100 -13.80 -10.65 25.63
C ARG A 100 -12.87 -9.69 24.88
N GLY A 101 -13.43 -8.60 24.37
CA GLY A 101 -12.70 -7.60 23.60
C GLY A 101 -12.85 -7.74 22.08
N VAL A 102 -13.48 -8.82 21.59
CA VAL A 102 -13.93 -8.92 20.20
C VAL A 102 -15.27 -8.19 20.05
N GLU A 103 -15.34 -7.23 19.12
CA GLU A 103 -16.56 -6.49 18.78
C GLU A 103 -17.32 -7.15 17.63
N ILE A 104 -16.58 -7.58 16.60
CA ILE A 104 -17.09 -8.27 15.41
C ILE A 104 -16.12 -9.39 15.06
N ALA A 105 -16.65 -10.57 14.76
CA ALA A 105 -15.91 -11.68 14.19
C ALA A 105 -16.65 -12.16 12.94
N ALA A 106 -16.28 -11.64 11.77
CA ALA A 106 -16.91 -11.93 10.50
C ALA A 106 -16.20 -13.10 9.79
N PRO A 107 -16.79 -14.31 9.80
CA PRO A 107 -16.24 -15.46 9.10
C PRO A 107 -16.47 -15.32 7.58
N VAL A 108 -15.53 -15.83 6.79
CA VAL A 108 -15.72 -16.04 5.36
C VAL A 108 -15.23 -17.43 4.98
N ALA A 109 -16.08 -18.16 4.26
CA ALA A 109 -15.79 -19.45 3.67
C ALA A 109 -15.69 -19.27 2.14
N MET A 110 -14.49 -19.33 1.60
CA MET A 110 -14.32 -19.32 0.15
C MET A 110 -14.66 -20.71 -0.36
N LEU A 111 -15.66 -20.81 -1.24
CA LEU A 111 -16.14 -22.12 -1.72
C LEU A 111 -15.41 -22.52 -2.99
N GLY A 112 -15.28 -21.58 -3.92
CA GLY A 112 -14.58 -21.77 -5.18
C GLY A 112 -15.20 -20.95 -6.30
N TYR A 113 -14.62 -21.10 -7.48
CA TYR A 113 -15.09 -20.52 -8.71
C TYR A 113 -16.20 -21.39 -9.31
N VAL A 114 -17.33 -20.77 -9.61
CA VAL A 114 -18.49 -21.36 -10.29
C VAL A 114 -18.68 -20.71 -11.65
N GLN A 115 -19.37 -21.40 -12.55
CA GLN A 115 -19.66 -20.86 -13.88
C GLN A 115 -20.96 -20.08 -13.86
N ALA A 116 -20.95 -18.89 -14.46
CA ALA A 116 -22.14 -18.08 -14.69
C ALA A 116 -22.36 -17.90 -16.19
N GLY A 117 -23.48 -18.41 -16.68
CA GLY A 117 -23.99 -18.15 -18.03
C GLY A 117 -24.54 -16.73 -18.13
N THR A 118 -23.99 -15.98 -19.08
CA THR A 118 -24.51 -14.67 -19.50
C THR A 118 -24.62 -14.63 -21.02
N HIS A 119 -25.32 -13.63 -21.57
CA HIS A 119 -25.54 -13.55 -23.02
C HIS A 119 -25.23 -12.16 -23.57
N ALA A 120 -24.34 -12.10 -24.56
CA ALA A 120 -24.09 -10.90 -25.34
C ALA A 120 -25.12 -10.79 -26.48
N ARG A 121 -25.97 -9.77 -26.41
CA ARG A 121 -26.99 -9.50 -27.44
C ARG A 121 -26.37 -8.85 -28.69
N VAL A 122 -26.48 -9.51 -29.84
CA VAL A 122 -26.04 -9.01 -31.15
C VAL A 122 -27.27 -8.69 -32.02
N ASP A 123 -27.50 -7.41 -32.32
CA ASP A 123 -28.58 -6.99 -33.22
C ASP A 123 -28.16 -7.20 -34.67
N VAL A 124 -28.82 -8.14 -35.35
CA VAL A 124 -28.56 -8.48 -36.75
C VAL A 124 -29.59 -7.89 -37.71
N THR A 125 -30.59 -7.15 -37.21
CA THR A 125 -31.74 -6.65 -37.99
C THR A 125 -31.30 -5.88 -39.24
N GLY A 126 -30.32 -4.98 -39.09
CA GLY A 126 -29.81 -4.15 -40.19
C GLY A 126 -29.01 -4.91 -41.26
N ARG A 127 -28.76 -6.21 -41.07
CA ARG A 127 -28.06 -7.09 -42.02
C ARG A 127 -29.00 -8.01 -42.80
N LEU A 128 -30.27 -8.02 -42.43
CA LEU A 128 -31.27 -8.87 -43.08
C LEU A 128 -31.82 -8.18 -44.32
N ASP A 129 -31.94 -8.95 -45.40
CA ASP A 129 -32.66 -8.53 -46.60
C ASP A 129 -34.18 -8.73 -46.37
N PRO A 130 -35.00 -7.66 -46.31
CA PRO A 130 -36.44 -7.79 -46.13
C PRO A 130 -37.14 -8.51 -47.30
N ALA A 131 -36.54 -8.53 -48.49
CA ALA A 131 -37.12 -9.18 -49.67
C ALA A 131 -36.82 -10.68 -49.77
N ALA A 132 -35.80 -11.18 -49.05
CA ALA A 132 -35.42 -12.59 -49.11
C ALA A 132 -36.34 -13.45 -48.24
N ASP A 133 -36.98 -14.47 -48.81
CA ASP A 133 -37.81 -15.43 -48.07
C ASP A 133 -37.02 -16.26 -47.07
N ARG A 134 -35.77 -16.61 -47.45
CA ARG A 134 -34.79 -17.32 -46.62
C ARG A 134 -33.42 -16.70 -46.80
N GLN A 135 -32.71 -16.52 -45.70
CA GLN A 135 -31.37 -15.98 -45.69
C GLN A 135 -30.56 -16.56 -44.52
N LEU A 136 -29.23 -16.45 -44.60
CA LEU A 136 -28.32 -16.98 -43.60
C LEU A 136 -27.24 -15.95 -43.29
N LEU A 137 -27.02 -15.70 -42.00
CA LEU A 137 -25.87 -14.93 -41.53
C LEU A 137 -24.87 -15.86 -40.85
N ARG A 138 -23.58 -15.49 -40.93
CA ARG A 138 -22.50 -16.13 -40.21
C ARG A 138 -21.88 -15.13 -39.24
N LEU A 139 -21.88 -15.49 -37.97
CA LEU A 139 -21.28 -14.74 -36.87
C LEU A 139 -19.97 -15.43 -36.47
N ARG A 140 -18.89 -14.65 -36.43
CA ARG A 140 -17.58 -15.11 -35.95
C ARG A 140 -17.18 -14.31 -34.72
N ASN A 141 -16.93 -15.01 -33.63
CA ASN A 141 -16.60 -14.44 -32.34
C ASN A 141 -15.08 -14.43 -32.11
N THR A 142 -14.58 -13.36 -31.52
CA THR A 142 -13.19 -13.20 -31.08
C THR A 142 -13.19 -12.62 -29.68
N TRP A 143 -12.62 -13.36 -28.75
CA TRP A 143 -12.48 -13.00 -27.35
C TRP A 143 -11.15 -12.29 -27.14
N THR A 144 -11.15 -11.22 -26.34
CA THR A 144 -9.92 -10.51 -25.98
C THR A 144 -9.87 -10.20 -24.49
N THR A 145 -8.67 -10.25 -23.90
CA THR A 145 -8.38 -9.96 -22.47
C THR A 145 -7.00 -9.30 -22.35
N ASP A 146 -6.58 -8.95 -21.12
CA ASP A 146 -5.25 -8.40 -20.81
C ASP A 146 -5.02 -7.07 -21.55
N ARG A 147 -6.02 -6.19 -21.53
CA ARG A 147 -6.05 -4.93 -22.28
C ARG A 147 -5.86 -5.13 -23.78
N SER A 148 -6.54 -6.15 -24.31
CA SER A 148 -6.48 -6.60 -25.71
C SER A 148 -5.14 -7.19 -26.16
N LEU A 149 -4.23 -7.50 -25.24
CA LEU A 149 -2.96 -8.17 -25.54
C LEU A 149 -3.13 -9.67 -25.79
N SER A 150 -4.14 -10.29 -25.18
CA SER A 150 -4.53 -11.67 -25.43
C SER A 150 -5.73 -11.70 -26.36
N LYS A 151 -5.64 -12.45 -27.46
CA LYS A 151 -6.70 -12.59 -28.47
C LYS A 151 -6.90 -14.03 -28.84
N ALA A 152 -8.15 -14.45 -28.88
CA ALA A 152 -8.46 -15.85 -29.02
C ALA A 152 -9.79 -16.00 -29.78
N GLN A 153 -9.75 -16.75 -30.87
CA GLN A 153 -10.83 -16.81 -31.85
C GLN A 153 -11.61 -18.12 -31.68
N ASP A 154 -12.94 -18.05 -31.74
CA ASP A 154 -13.75 -19.27 -31.69
C ASP A 154 -13.47 -20.14 -32.95
N PRO A 155 -13.26 -21.45 -32.76
CA PRO A 155 -13.05 -22.38 -33.86
C PRO A 155 -14.35 -22.64 -34.65
N GLY A 156 -15.51 -22.48 -33.98
CA GLY A 156 -16.84 -22.58 -34.56
C GLY A 156 -17.37 -21.27 -35.14
N SER A 157 -18.62 -21.29 -35.60
CA SER A 157 -19.35 -20.07 -35.98
C SER A 157 -20.81 -20.22 -35.60
N VAL A 158 -21.44 -19.10 -35.22
CA VAL A 158 -22.88 -19.05 -35.01
C VAL A 158 -23.53 -18.70 -36.34
N TYR A 159 -24.47 -19.53 -36.78
CA TYR A 159 -25.20 -19.34 -38.03
C TYR A 159 -26.63 -18.94 -37.71
N VAL A 160 -27.09 -17.83 -38.28
CA VAL A 160 -28.43 -17.29 -38.02
C VAL A 160 -29.26 -17.49 -39.27
N TYR A 161 -30.12 -18.51 -39.25
CA TYR A 161 -31.02 -18.84 -40.34
C TYR A 161 -32.34 -18.11 -40.15
N VAL A 162 -32.66 -17.21 -41.09
CA VAL A 162 -33.89 -16.43 -41.06
C VAL A 162 -34.82 -16.89 -42.17
N THR A 163 -36.04 -17.28 -41.81
CA THR A 163 -37.05 -17.79 -42.75
C THR A 163 -38.39 -17.07 -42.55
N SER A 164 -39.13 -16.87 -43.65
CA SER A 164 -40.52 -16.38 -43.61
C SER A 164 -41.54 -17.52 -43.46
N ASN A 165 -41.08 -18.77 -43.53
CA ASN A 165 -41.93 -19.93 -43.27
C ASN A 165 -42.27 -20.05 -41.77
N PRO A 166 -43.43 -20.61 -41.41
CA PRO A 166 -43.72 -20.91 -40.01
C PRO A 166 -42.69 -21.84 -39.39
N VAL A 167 -42.22 -21.50 -38.19
CA VAL A 167 -41.32 -22.35 -37.38
C VAL A 167 -42.09 -22.84 -36.16
N VAL A 168 -42.09 -24.15 -35.93
CA VAL A 168 -42.69 -24.79 -34.75
C VAL A 168 -41.57 -25.13 -33.78
N LEU A 169 -41.59 -24.52 -32.60
CA LEU A 169 -40.67 -24.84 -31.51
C LEU A 169 -41.19 -26.03 -30.71
N PRO A 170 -40.28 -26.85 -30.13
CA PRO A 170 -40.68 -27.90 -29.19
C PRO A 170 -41.29 -27.30 -27.91
N ASP A 171 -42.01 -28.13 -27.15
CA ASP A 171 -42.35 -27.94 -25.74
C ASP A 171 -41.60 -28.96 -24.89
N ALA A 172 -40.36 -28.62 -24.53
CA ALA A 172 -39.46 -29.49 -23.79
C ALA A 172 -40.06 -29.97 -22.47
N THR A 173 -40.96 -29.19 -21.83
CA THR A 173 -41.61 -29.58 -20.57
C THR A 173 -42.58 -30.74 -20.73
N SER A 174 -43.05 -31.01 -21.95
CA SER A 174 -43.97 -32.10 -22.22
C SER A 174 -43.29 -33.47 -22.08
N THR A 175 -41.98 -33.55 -22.32
CA THR A 175 -41.19 -34.79 -22.24
C THR A 175 -41.15 -35.38 -20.82
N ALA A 176 -41.26 -34.54 -19.79
CA ALA A 176 -41.35 -34.98 -18.40
C ALA A 176 -42.65 -35.74 -18.09
N LYS A 177 -43.72 -35.47 -18.85
CA LYS A 177 -45.04 -36.10 -18.68
C LYS A 177 -45.25 -37.26 -19.64
N ASP A 178 -44.61 -37.20 -20.79
CA ASP A 178 -44.75 -38.17 -21.88
C ASP A 178 -43.38 -38.51 -22.49
N PRO A 179 -42.79 -39.64 -22.08
CA PRO A 179 -41.51 -40.12 -22.60
C PRO A 179 -41.53 -40.45 -24.10
N SER A 180 -42.71 -40.59 -24.72
CA SER A 180 -42.86 -40.86 -26.16
C SER A 180 -42.82 -39.60 -27.03
N TRP A 181 -42.68 -38.41 -26.42
CA TRP A 181 -42.52 -37.12 -27.11
C TRP A 181 -43.71 -36.76 -28.02
N ARG A 182 -44.85 -37.43 -27.89
CA ARG A 182 -46.03 -37.22 -28.74
C ARG A 182 -46.63 -35.84 -28.60
N SER A 183 -46.50 -35.25 -27.41
CA SER A 183 -46.94 -33.90 -27.10
C SER A 183 -45.90 -32.81 -27.38
N LEU A 184 -44.69 -33.18 -27.84
CA LEU A 184 -43.54 -32.28 -27.96
C LEU A 184 -43.77 -31.12 -28.93
N TYR A 185 -44.53 -31.31 -30.01
CA TYR A 185 -44.82 -30.24 -30.95
C TYR A 185 -46.32 -30.05 -31.11
N THR A 186 -46.75 -28.79 -31.04
CA THR A 186 -48.14 -28.39 -31.27
C THR A 186 -48.20 -27.34 -32.37
N TYR A 187 -48.96 -27.62 -33.42
CA TYR A 187 -49.18 -26.69 -34.52
C TYR A 187 -50.68 -26.50 -34.77
N ARG A 188 -51.14 -25.24 -34.68
CA ARG A 188 -52.56 -24.87 -34.86
C ARG A 188 -53.54 -25.71 -34.00
N GLY A 189 -53.14 -26.03 -32.77
CA GLY A 189 -53.96 -26.80 -31.83
C GLY A 189 -53.93 -28.32 -32.01
N ARG A 190 -53.14 -28.84 -32.97
CA ARG A 190 -52.94 -30.29 -33.17
C ARG A 190 -51.53 -30.69 -32.71
N HIS A 191 -51.45 -31.77 -31.93
CA HIS A 191 -50.18 -32.42 -31.61
C HIS A 191 -49.61 -33.15 -32.84
N LEU A 192 -48.33 -32.97 -33.11
CA LEU A 192 -47.61 -33.62 -34.20
C LEU A 192 -46.97 -34.94 -33.71
N THR A 193 -47.82 -35.88 -33.29
CA THR A 193 -47.38 -37.14 -32.65
C THR A 193 -46.43 -37.94 -33.54
N GLU A 194 -46.67 -37.96 -34.86
CA GLU A 194 -45.82 -38.66 -35.84
C GLU A 194 -44.38 -38.13 -35.87
N VAL A 195 -44.19 -36.82 -35.70
CA VAL A 195 -42.86 -36.20 -35.69
C VAL A 195 -42.15 -36.48 -34.38
N GLY A 196 -42.87 -36.38 -33.26
CA GLY A 196 -42.34 -36.72 -31.93
C GLY A 196 -41.89 -38.18 -31.84
N ASP A 197 -42.72 -39.12 -32.32
CA ASP A 197 -42.42 -40.55 -32.35
C ASP A 197 -41.12 -40.82 -33.16
N VAL A 198 -40.96 -40.23 -34.35
CA VAL A 198 -39.74 -40.37 -35.19
C VAL A 198 -38.48 -39.82 -34.51
N LEU A 199 -38.58 -38.65 -33.87
CA LEU A 199 -37.44 -38.05 -33.14
C LEU A 199 -37.03 -38.91 -31.94
N SER A 200 -38.00 -39.45 -31.21
CA SER A 200 -37.75 -40.28 -30.00
C SER A 200 -37.12 -41.64 -30.32
N GLN A 201 -37.31 -42.18 -31.53
CA GLN A 201 -36.83 -43.50 -31.95
C GLN A 201 -35.45 -43.45 -32.64
N GLY A 202 -34.87 -42.25 -32.83
CA GLY A 202 -33.61 -42.10 -33.55
C GLY A 202 -33.71 -42.26 -35.08
N ASP A 203 -34.93 -42.37 -35.63
CA ASP A 203 -35.21 -42.45 -37.08
C ASP A 203 -35.19 -41.06 -37.75
N SER A 204 -34.54 -40.08 -37.12
CA SER A 204 -34.40 -38.69 -37.56
C SER A 204 -33.01 -38.42 -38.12
N PRO A 205 -32.84 -37.44 -39.04
CA PRO A 205 -31.53 -36.95 -39.42
C PRO A 205 -30.78 -36.24 -38.27
N CYS A 206 -31.47 -35.82 -37.21
CA CYS A 206 -30.86 -35.16 -36.05
C CYS A 206 -30.32 -36.17 -35.04
N ASP A 207 -29.47 -35.72 -34.12
CA ASP A 207 -28.87 -36.62 -33.12
C ASP A 207 -29.95 -37.15 -32.15
N GLU A 208 -29.75 -38.36 -31.62
CA GLU A 208 -30.70 -38.99 -30.69
C GLU A 208 -30.89 -38.12 -29.43
N GLY A 209 -32.13 -37.88 -29.05
CA GLY A 209 -32.47 -37.00 -27.92
C GLY A 209 -32.45 -35.50 -28.24
N GLU A 210 -32.26 -35.12 -29.49
CA GLU A 210 -32.36 -33.72 -29.92
C GLU A 210 -33.82 -33.26 -30.12
N MET A 211 -34.14 -32.04 -29.66
CA MET A 211 -35.46 -31.40 -29.82
C MET A 211 -35.35 -30.18 -30.78
N PRO A 212 -35.23 -30.38 -32.10
CA PRO A 212 -34.97 -29.30 -33.06
C PRO A 212 -36.22 -28.47 -33.40
N PRO A 213 -36.08 -27.16 -33.68
CA PRO A 213 -37.13 -26.40 -34.35
C PRO A 213 -37.54 -27.03 -35.69
N LEU A 214 -38.84 -27.02 -36.00
CA LEU A 214 -39.38 -27.55 -37.25
C LEU A 214 -39.76 -26.41 -38.20
N GLU A 215 -39.22 -26.40 -39.41
CA GLU A 215 -39.68 -25.49 -40.47
C GLU A 215 -40.86 -26.12 -41.23
N VAL A 216 -41.94 -25.35 -41.40
CA VAL A 216 -43.10 -25.77 -42.20
C VAL A 216 -42.87 -25.38 -43.66
N LEU A 217 -42.54 -26.36 -44.50
CA LEU A 217 -42.30 -26.13 -45.92
C LEU A 217 -43.60 -25.88 -46.72
N PRO A 218 -43.52 -25.23 -47.89
CA PRO A 218 -44.65 -25.15 -48.83
C PRO A 218 -45.22 -26.54 -49.11
N GLY A 219 -46.54 -26.70 -48.89
CA GLY A 219 -47.22 -28.00 -48.95
C GLY A 219 -47.50 -28.66 -47.58
N GLY A 220 -47.09 -28.04 -46.47
CA GLY A 220 -47.44 -28.47 -45.11
C GLY A 220 -46.55 -29.57 -44.53
N LYS A 221 -45.40 -29.83 -45.14
CA LYS A 221 -44.40 -30.79 -44.63
C LYS A 221 -43.59 -30.16 -43.49
N PHE A 222 -43.45 -30.85 -42.37
CA PHE A 222 -42.60 -30.46 -41.25
C PHE A 222 -41.22 -31.09 -41.41
N GLU A 223 -40.17 -30.28 -41.40
CA GLU A 223 -38.79 -30.75 -41.51
C GLU A 223 -37.92 -30.16 -40.39
N PRO A 224 -37.10 -30.98 -39.72
CA PRO A 224 -36.30 -30.51 -38.59
C PRO A 224 -35.08 -29.69 -39.04
N LEU A 225 -34.73 -28.70 -38.24
CA LEU A 225 -33.48 -27.93 -38.34
C LEU A 225 -32.54 -28.40 -37.22
N CYS A 226 -31.71 -29.41 -37.53
CA CYS A 226 -30.83 -30.02 -36.54
C CYS A 226 -29.73 -29.05 -36.05
N SER A 227 -29.33 -29.22 -34.80
CA SER A 227 -28.28 -28.50 -34.10
C SER A 227 -26.93 -28.71 -34.77
N LEU A 228 -26.14 -27.64 -34.83
CA LEU A 228 -24.74 -27.73 -35.23
C LEU A 228 -23.83 -28.12 -34.09
N ARG A 229 -24.28 -27.97 -32.85
CA ARG A 229 -23.49 -28.25 -31.65
C ARG A 229 -23.62 -29.73 -31.33
N THR A 230 -22.51 -30.46 -31.37
CA THR A 230 -22.49 -31.83 -30.87
C THR A 230 -22.38 -31.76 -29.35
N VAL A 231 -23.43 -32.20 -28.67
CA VAL A 231 -23.47 -32.35 -27.21
C VAL A 231 -23.27 -33.82 -26.90
N SER A 232 -22.51 -34.16 -25.86
CA SER A 232 -22.31 -35.56 -25.45
C SER A 232 -23.64 -36.18 -25.05
N SER A 233 -24.02 -37.29 -25.70
CA SER A 233 -25.22 -38.07 -25.38
C SER A 233 -24.95 -39.07 -24.25
N TYR A 234 -26.04 -39.57 -23.66
CA TYR A 234 -26.05 -40.50 -22.54
C TYR A 234 -25.13 -41.71 -22.80
N GLY A 235 -24.12 -41.90 -21.96
CA GLY A 235 -23.22 -43.07 -22.01
C GLY A 235 -21.89 -42.90 -22.77
N GLY A 236 -21.57 -41.72 -23.30
CA GLY A 236 -20.32 -41.48 -24.04
C GLY A 236 -19.33 -40.55 -23.34
N GLY A 237 -18.12 -41.04 -23.04
CA GLY A 237 -17.01 -40.28 -22.44
C GLY A 237 -16.36 -39.20 -23.32
N ALA A 238 -17.16 -38.38 -24.00
CA ALA A 238 -16.65 -37.25 -24.76
C ALA A 238 -16.28 -36.10 -23.80
N VAL A 239 -15.01 -35.70 -23.85
CA VAL A 239 -14.49 -34.53 -23.13
C VAL A 239 -14.98 -33.27 -23.84
N ASN A 240 -15.35 -32.23 -23.08
CA ASN A 240 -15.60 -30.89 -23.62
C ASN A 240 -14.27 -30.33 -24.17
N ASP A 241 -13.96 -30.60 -25.44
CA ASP A 241 -12.86 -29.98 -26.15
C ASP A 241 -13.36 -28.64 -26.74
N GLN A 242 -13.03 -27.57 -26.04
CA GLN A 242 -13.40 -26.22 -26.44
C GLN A 242 -12.74 -25.75 -27.76
N LEU A 243 -11.69 -26.45 -28.23
CA LEU A 243 -11.09 -26.19 -29.52
C LEU A 243 -11.81 -26.94 -30.65
N ASP A 244 -12.73 -27.86 -30.32
CA ASP A 244 -13.52 -28.56 -31.31
C ASP A 244 -14.56 -27.61 -31.93
N PRO A 245 -14.48 -27.30 -33.24
CA PRO A 245 -15.51 -26.55 -33.94
C PRO A 245 -16.91 -27.18 -33.78
N ALA A 246 -17.00 -28.49 -33.52
CA ALA A 246 -18.25 -29.20 -33.31
C ALA A 246 -18.99 -28.77 -32.06
N GLN A 247 -18.28 -28.39 -31.00
CA GLN A 247 -18.87 -27.99 -29.73
C GLN A 247 -19.16 -26.47 -29.68
N ARG A 248 -18.61 -25.70 -30.63
CA ARG A 248 -18.70 -24.23 -30.67
C ARG A 248 -19.48 -23.67 -31.87
N SER A 249 -20.02 -24.54 -32.73
CA SER A 249 -20.87 -24.12 -33.83
C SER A 249 -22.33 -24.22 -33.43
N GLU A 250 -23.13 -23.22 -33.76
CA GLU A 250 -24.53 -23.14 -33.35
C GLU A 250 -25.40 -22.67 -34.53
N LEU A 251 -26.62 -23.20 -34.62
CA LEU A 251 -27.63 -22.73 -35.57
C LEU A 251 -28.77 -22.07 -34.81
N VAL A 252 -28.92 -20.76 -34.98
CA VAL A 252 -30.00 -19.96 -34.44
C VAL A 252 -31.07 -19.81 -35.52
N VAL A 253 -32.28 -20.26 -35.23
CA VAL A 253 -33.42 -20.19 -36.15
C VAL A 253 -34.30 -19.00 -35.80
N VAL A 254 -34.56 -18.14 -36.78
CA VAL A 254 -35.39 -16.94 -36.62
C VAL A 254 -36.52 -16.97 -37.66
N GLN A 255 -37.76 -16.95 -37.19
CA GLN A 255 -38.92 -16.74 -38.04
C GLN A 255 -39.17 -15.25 -38.24
N ARG A 256 -39.34 -14.81 -39.48
CA ARG A 256 -39.85 -13.47 -39.82
C ARG A 256 -41.34 -13.53 -40.12
N HIS A 257 -42.11 -12.67 -39.50
CA HIS A 257 -43.55 -12.53 -39.72
C HIS A 257 -43.85 -11.46 -40.77
N ALA A 258 -45.05 -11.54 -41.36
CA ALA A 258 -45.52 -10.59 -42.36
C ALA A 258 -45.68 -9.16 -41.81
N ASP A 259 -45.83 -9.00 -40.49
CA ASP A 259 -45.91 -7.71 -39.80
C ASP A 259 -44.52 -7.07 -39.53
N GLY A 260 -43.45 -7.73 -39.98
CA GLY A 260 -42.06 -7.29 -39.80
C GLY A 260 -41.46 -7.63 -38.43
N THR A 261 -42.16 -8.40 -37.60
CA THR A 261 -41.58 -8.93 -36.35
C THR A 261 -40.79 -10.21 -36.58
N PHE A 262 -39.90 -10.52 -35.65
CA PHE A 262 -39.03 -11.69 -35.63
C PHE A 262 -39.31 -12.51 -34.39
N THR A 263 -39.40 -13.82 -34.55
CA THR A 263 -39.53 -14.79 -33.46
C THR A 263 -38.34 -15.74 -33.45
N SER A 264 -37.74 -15.92 -32.28
CA SER A 264 -36.64 -16.86 -32.04
C SER A 264 -36.79 -17.51 -30.67
N GLY A 265 -36.17 -18.66 -30.49
CA GLY A 265 -36.20 -19.45 -29.26
C GLY A 265 -35.78 -20.88 -29.54
N THR A 266 -35.37 -21.60 -28.52
CA THR A 266 -35.09 -23.04 -28.61
C THR A 266 -36.31 -23.89 -28.20
N ASP A 267 -37.30 -23.27 -27.53
CA ASP A 267 -38.49 -23.91 -26.97
C ASP A 267 -39.67 -22.91 -26.87
N VAL A 268 -40.90 -23.40 -26.75
CA VAL A 268 -42.09 -22.54 -26.61
C VAL A 268 -42.04 -21.64 -25.37
N HIS A 269 -41.37 -22.03 -24.29
CA HIS A 269 -41.28 -21.28 -23.05
C HIS A 269 -40.19 -20.19 -23.07
N ASN A 270 -39.19 -20.31 -23.95
CA ASN A 270 -38.14 -19.29 -24.15
C ASN A 270 -38.28 -18.51 -25.46
N ARG A 271 -39.42 -18.66 -26.13
CA ARG A 271 -39.74 -17.96 -27.36
C ARG A 271 -39.87 -16.45 -27.13
N THR A 272 -39.05 -15.68 -27.84
CA THR A 272 -39.10 -14.22 -27.86
C THR A 272 -39.64 -13.74 -29.20
N THR A 273 -40.46 -12.67 -29.19
CA THR A 273 -40.95 -12.00 -30.41
C THR A 273 -40.71 -10.51 -30.32
N SER A 274 -40.05 -9.93 -31.31
CA SER A 274 -39.58 -8.54 -31.29
C SER A 274 -39.56 -7.92 -32.68
N ARG A 275 -39.54 -6.58 -32.77
CA ARG A 275 -39.29 -5.87 -34.05
C ARG A 275 -37.83 -5.94 -34.51
N ARG A 276 -36.93 -6.46 -33.67
CA ARG A 276 -35.51 -6.62 -33.97
C ARG A 276 -35.14 -8.10 -33.91
N ALA A 277 -34.34 -8.53 -34.89
CA ALA A 277 -33.68 -9.83 -34.86
C ALA A 277 -32.42 -9.70 -34.01
N VAL A 278 -32.50 -10.15 -32.75
CA VAL A 278 -31.40 -10.14 -31.79
C VAL A 278 -30.97 -11.57 -31.55
N VAL A 279 -29.66 -11.81 -31.63
CA VAL A 279 -29.04 -13.11 -31.41
C VAL A 279 -28.26 -13.03 -30.12
N ASP A 280 -28.52 -13.95 -29.21
CA ASP A 280 -27.80 -14.06 -27.94
C ASP A 280 -26.57 -14.94 -28.14
N ILE A 281 -25.40 -14.41 -27.81
CA ILE A 281 -24.14 -15.15 -27.84
C ILE A 281 -23.79 -15.54 -26.41
N ASP A 282 -23.69 -16.85 -26.16
CA ASP A 282 -23.32 -17.39 -24.85
C ASP A 282 -21.94 -16.91 -24.40
N TRP A 283 -21.90 -16.34 -23.19
CA TRP A 283 -20.70 -15.86 -22.54
C TRP A 283 -20.65 -16.43 -21.12
N SER A 284 -19.96 -17.56 -21.00
CA SER A 284 -19.62 -18.17 -19.72
C SER A 284 -18.55 -17.34 -19.01
N MET A 285 -18.88 -16.84 -17.83
CA MET A 285 -17.95 -16.17 -16.93
C MET A 285 -17.64 -17.10 -15.74
N THR A 286 -16.44 -16.99 -15.20
CA THR A 286 -16.07 -17.76 -14.01
C THR A 286 -16.05 -16.84 -12.80
N LEU A 287 -16.98 -17.06 -11.87
CA LEU A 287 -17.22 -16.17 -10.72
C LEU A 287 -16.85 -16.84 -9.40
N LEU A 288 -16.20 -16.12 -8.50
CA LEU A 288 -15.81 -16.61 -7.19
C LEU A 288 -16.97 -16.50 -6.21
N LEU A 289 -17.37 -17.66 -5.65
CA LEU A 289 -18.42 -17.81 -4.65
C LEU A 289 -17.81 -17.92 -3.24
N ALA A 290 -18.33 -17.12 -2.32
CA ALA A 290 -18.01 -17.19 -0.90
C ALA A 290 -19.28 -17.26 -0.03
N ALA A 291 -19.21 -17.95 1.09
CA ALA A 291 -20.24 -17.96 2.12
C ALA A 291 -19.82 -17.09 3.31
N VAL A 292 -20.75 -16.30 3.82
CA VAL A 292 -20.54 -15.38 4.94
C VAL A 292 -21.61 -15.55 6.01
N ASP A 293 -21.32 -15.07 7.21
CA ASP A 293 -22.36 -14.80 8.21
C ASP A 293 -23.00 -13.43 7.89
N PRO A 294 -24.28 -13.37 7.48
CA PRO A 294 -24.86 -12.12 6.96
C PRO A 294 -24.85 -10.97 7.96
N GLU A 295 -25.08 -11.24 9.25
CA GLU A 295 -25.10 -10.23 10.30
C GLU A 295 -23.69 -9.66 10.54
N GLN A 296 -22.71 -10.54 10.75
CA GLN A 296 -21.34 -10.12 11.02
C GLN A 296 -20.71 -9.41 9.81
N GLU A 297 -21.02 -9.86 8.60
CA GLU A 297 -20.55 -9.19 7.37
C GLU A 297 -21.14 -7.78 7.23
N ALA A 298 -22.45 -7.64 7.47
CA ALA A 298 -23.12 -6.34 7.46
C ALA A 298 -22.54 -5.39 8.52
N ARG A 299 -22.24 -5.91 9.72
CA ARG A 299 -21.58 -5.12 10.78
C ARG A 299 -20.16 -4.69 10.41
N LEU A 300 -19.40 -5.55 9.73
CA LEU A 300 -18.01 -5.28 9.37
C LEU A 300 -17.88 -4.27 8.23
N VAL A 301 -18.51 -4.55 7.08
CA VAL A 301 -18.32 -3.81 5.81
C VAL A 301 -19.60 -3.13 5.32
N GLY A 302 -20.77 -3.45 5.86
CA GLY A 302 -22.03 -2.79 5.51
C GLY A 302 -22.65 -3.22 4.17
N VAL A 303 -22.51 -4.50 3.79
CA VAL A 303 -23.08 -5.03 2.53
C VAL A 303 -24.59 -4.81 2.45
N ASP A 304 -25.30 -4.93 3.58
CA ASP A 304 -26.74 -4.64 3.72
C ASP A 304 -27.13 -3.24 3.23
N ARG A 305 -26.26 -2.25 3.45
CA ARG A 305 -26.47 -0.85 3.03
C ARG A 305 -25.93 -0.55 1.62
N ALA A 306 -25.13 -1.46 1.07
CA ALA A 306 -24.54 -1.35 -0.26
C ALA A 306 -25.43 -1.96 -1.37
N MET A 307 -26.56 -2.56 -1.00
CA MET A 307 -27.52 -3.13 -1.95
C MET A 307 -28.01 -2.09 -2.98
N THR A 308 -28.09 -2.50 -4.24
CA THR A 308 -28.60 -1.72 -5.38
C THR A 308 -29.95 -2.24 -5.87
N SER A 309 -30.20 -3.54 -5.75
CA SER A 309 -31.46 -4.19 -6.12
C SER A 309 -31.72 -5.44 -5.27
N GLY A 310 -32.98 -5.91 -5.28
CA GLY A 310 -33.40 -7.10 -4.53
C GLY A 310 -33.27 -6.95 -3.02
N ARG A 311 -32.94 -8.04 -2.32
CA ARG A 311 -32.80 -8.07 -0.86
C ARG A 311 -31.43 -8.63 -0.44
N TYR A 312 -31.00 -8.25 0.75
CA TYR A 312 -29.84 -8.87 1.41
C TYR A 312 -30.20 -10.28 1.96
N LEU A 313 -29.16 -11.07 2.26
CA LEU A 313 -29.29 -12.39 2.89
C LEU A 313 -29.78 -12.26 4.34
N LYS A 314 -30.66 -13.15 4.79
CA LYS A 314 -31.12 -13.16 6.18
C LYS A 314 -30.18 -13.98 7.05
N ASP A 315 -30.08 -13.61 8.32
CA ASP A 315 -29.33 -14.40 9.28
C ASP A 315 -29.95 -15.81 9.44
N GLY A 316 -29.09 -16.83 9.51
CA GLY A 316 -29.50 -18.22 9.58
C GLY A 316 -30.26 -18.75 8.35
N GLU A 317 -30.31 -18.00 7.24
CA GLU A 317 -31.06 -18.39 6.04
C GLU A 317 -30.47 -19.68 5.44
N LYS A 318 -31.30 -20.73 5.40
CA LYS A 318 -30.97 -22.04 4.85
C LYS A 318 -31.46 -22.18 3.41
N PRO A 319 -30.87 -23.09 2.62
CA PRO A 319 -31.45 -23.50 1.35
C PRO A 319 -32.91 -23.94 1.51
N ALA A 320 -33.77 -23.57 0.55
CA ALA A 320 -35.18 -23.93 0.57
C ALA A 320 -35.46 -25.11 -0.37
N MET A 321 -36.23 -26.11 0.07
CA MET A 321 -36.63 -27.20 -0.82
C MET A 321 -37.75 -26.74 -1.76
N ASP A 322 -37.55 -26.81 -3.08
CA ASP A 322 -38.61 -26.61 -4.07
C ASP A 322 -39.30 -27.95 -4.37
N THR A 323 -40.47 -28.16 -3.75
CA THR A 323 -41.30 -29.35 -3.94
C THR A 323 -42.19 -29.29 -5.18
N ALA A 324 -42.31 -28.13 -5.85
CA ALA A 324 -43.20 -27.95 -7.00
C ALA A 324 -42.63 -28.55 -8.30
N ARG A 325 -41.31 -28.75 -8.37
CA ARG A 325 -40.60 -29.24 -9.56
C ARG A 325 -40.31 -30.74 -9.57
N GLY A 326 -40.80 -31.51 -8.59
CA GLY A 326 -40.76 -32.97 -8.64
C GLY A 326 -39.35 -33.57 -8.53
N ALA A 327 -38.50 -33.00 -7.68
CA ALA A 327 -37.37 -33.61 -6.97
C ALA A 327 -37.00 -32.62 -5.86
N GLY A 328 -36.33 -33.03 -4.79
CA GLY A 328 -35.97 -32.15 -3.67
C GLY A 328 -34.86 -31.16 -4.01
N PHE A 329 -35.12 -30.20 -4.91
CA PHE A 329 -34.16 -29.17 -5.30
C PHE A 329 -33.93 -28.19 -4.15
N GLU A 330 -32.67 -27.91 -3.83
CA GLU A 330 -32.32 -26.91 -2.82
C GLU A 330 -32.02 -25.56 -3.47
N ASP A 331 -32.94 -24.59 -3.30
CA ASP A 331 -32.77 -23.20 -3.70
C ASP A 331 -31.78 -22.51 -2.74
N ILE A 332 -30.56 -22.29 -3.23
CA ILE A 332 -29.49 -21.61 -2.50
C ILE A 332 -29.53 -20.11 -2.81
N PRO A 333 -29.82 -19.25 -1.81
CA PRO A 333 -29.89 -17.80 -2.03
C PRO A 333 -28.48 -17.22 -2.21
N LEU A 334 -28.30 -16.46 -3.29
CA LEU A 334 -27.09 -15.73 -3.61
C LEU A 334 -27.36 -14.21 -3.67
N ILE A 335 -26.40 -13.40 -3.27
CA ILE A 335 -26.32 -12.00 -3.70
C ILE A 335 -25.11 -11.83 -4.62
N SER A 336 -25.29 -11.01 -5.66
CA SER A 336 -24.25 -10.73 -6.66
C SER A 336 -23.68 -9.33 -6.49
N THR A 337 -22.42 -9.14 -6.86
CA THR A 337 -21.89 -7.81 -7.17
C THR A 337 -22.57 -7.21 -8.41
N ASP A 338 -22.53 -5.90 -8.59
CA ASP A 338 -23.00 -5.20 -9.79
C ASP A 338 -21.94 -5.10 -10.91
N GLN A 339 -20.70 -5.49 -10.62
CA GLN A 339 -19.57 -5.54 -11.54
C GLN A 339 -18.73 -6.81 -11.34
N PRO A 340 -18.38 -7.54 -12.41
CA PRO A 340 -17.62 -8.77 -12.31
C PRO A 340 -16.11 -8.53 -12.14
N TYR A 341 -15.60 -7.33 -12.47
CA TYR A 341 -14.18 -6.96 -12.47
C TYR A 341 -13.32 -7.86 -13.37
N LEU A 342 -13.88 -8.23 -14.54
CA LEU A 342 -13.23 -9.07 -15.55
C LEU A 342 -12.86 -8.20 -16.76
N ASP A 343 -11.59 -8.23 -17.15
CA ASP A 343 -11.08 -7.56 -18.34
C ASP A 343 -11.26 -8.44 -19.58
N GLU A 344 -12.50 -8.64 -20.00
CA GLU A 344 -12.83 -9.43 -21.19
C GLU A 344 -13.76 -8.66 -22.14
N GLN A 345 -13.52 -8.83 -23.44
CA GLN A 345 -14.35 -8.28 -24.51
C GLN A 345 -14.63 -9.34 -25.57
N LEU A 346 -15.84 -9.29 -26.10
CA LEU A 346 -16.28 -10.06 -27.25
C LEU A 346 -16.38 -9.15 -28.47
N SER A 347 -15.70 -9.51 -29.55
CA SER A 347 -15.88 -8.93 -30.87
C SER A 347 -16.57 -9.94 -31.79
N THR A 348 -17.76 -9.60 -32.29
CA THR A 348 -18.53 -10.47 -33.20
C THR A 348 -18.59 -9.86 -34.59
N SER A 349 -18.03 -10.56 -35.58
CA SER A 349 -18.15 -10.20 -36.99
C SER A 349 -19.41 -10.84 -37.59
N VAL A 350 -20.34 -10.02 -38.04
CA VAL A 350 -21.61 -10.44 -38.67
C VAL A 350 -21.49 -10.31 -40.18
N SER A 351 -21.48 -11.45 -40.89
CA SER A 351 -21.42 -11.51 -42.36
C SER A 351 -22.68 -12.16 -42.93
N SER A 352 -23.14 -11.70 -44.09
CA SER A 352 -24.24 -12.35 -44.82
C SER A 352 -23.70 -13.42 -45.76
N VAL A 353 -24.34 -14.57 -45.81
CA VAL A 353 -24.01 -15.60 -46.81
C VAL A 353 -24.51 -15.15 -48.17
N THR A 354 -23.64 -15.25 -49.18
CA THR A 354 -23.93 -14.81 -50.56
C THR A 354 -24.21 -16.01 -51.46
N GLY A 355 -25.06 -15.83 -52.47
CA GLY A 355 -25.41 -16.87 -53.44
C GLY A 355 -26.60 -17.73 -53.04
N THR A 356 -26.82 -18.83 -53.76
CA THR A 356 -27.98 -19.72 -53.56
C THR A 356 -27.82 -20.53 -52.27
N LEU A 357 -28.76 -20.38 -51.34
CA LEU A 357 -28.75 -21.16 -50.09
C LEU A 357 -29.16 -22.61 -50.33
N PRO A 358 -28.38 -23.59 -49.84
CA PRO A 358 -28.78 -24.99 -49.87
C PRO A 358 -29.96 -25.24 -48.91
N LYS A 359 -30.74 -26.29 -49.17
CA LYS A 359 -31.77 -26.76 -48.22
C LYS A 359 -31.08 -27.21 -46.92
N LEU A 360 -31.38 -26.53 -45.82
CA LEU A 360 -30.80 -26.81 -44.50
C LEU A 360 -31.60 -27.86 -43.72
N CYS A 361 -32.93 -27.82 -43.83
CA CYS A 361 -33.82 -28.72 -43.09
C CYS A 361 -33.72 -30.17 -43.59
N GLY A 362 -33.87 -31.12 -42.64
CA GLY A 362 -33.79 -32.56 -42.90
C GLY A 362 -32.36 -33.10 -43.10
N ARG A 363 -31.33 -32.33 -42.75
CA ARG A 363 -29.92 -32.76 -42.75
C ARG A 363 -29.38 -32.85 -41.33
N GLY A 364 -28.53 -33.84 -41.06
CA GLY A 364 -27.91 -34.00 -39.75
C GLY A 364 -26.87 -32.92 -39.44
N GLY A 365 -26.65 -32.67 -38.15
CA GLY A 365 -25.80 -31.58 -37.66
C GLY A 365 -24.37 -31.59 -38.21
N LYS A 366 -23.75 -32.78 -38.29
CA LYS A 366 -22.38 -32.95 -38.83
C LYS A 366 -22.29 -32.56 -40.31
N GLU A 367 -23.27 -32.98 -41.10
CA GLU A 367 -23.35 -32.66 -42.53
C GLU A 367 -23.58 -31.16 -42.72
N LEU A 368 -24.53 -30.60 -41.96
CA LEU A 368 -24.88 -29.18 -41.99
C LEU A 368 -23.67 -28.31 -41.64
N ARG A 369 -22.90 -28.66 -40.62
CA ARG A 369 -21.69 -27.92 -40.22
C ARG A 369 -20.65 -27.85 -41.34
N GLY A 370 -20.39 -28.97 -42.01
CA GLY A 370 -19.46 -29.04 -43.14
C GLY A 370 -19.93 -28.18 -44.32
N LEU A 371 -21.22 -28.26 -44.63
CA LEU A 371 -21.83 -27.47 -45.70
C LEU A 371 -21.80 -25.97 -45.42
N LEU A 372 -22.16 -25.55 -44.20
CA LEU A 372 -22.20 -24.14 -43.81
C LEU A 372 -20.80 -23.50 -43.73
N ALA A 373 -19.79 -24.26 -43.30
CA ALA A 373 -18.43 -23.76 -43.18
C ALA A 373 -17.82 -23.30 -44.52
N GLY A 374 -18.23 -23.94 -45.64
CA GLY A 374 -17.75 -23.66 -46.99
C GLY A 374 -18.52 -22.58 -47.76
N LEU A 375 -19.59 -22.01 -47.20
CA LEU A 375 -20.39 -21.00 -47.91
C LEU A 375 -19.65 -19.66 -48.03
N PRO A 376 -19.70 -19.00 -49.20
CA PRO A 376 -19.11 -17.67 -49.38
C PRO A 376 -19.90 -16.62 -48.61
N VAL A 377 -19.19 -15.68 -47.98
CA VAL A 377 -19.77 -14.64 -47.13
C VAL A 377 -19.33 -13.25 -47.57
N SER A 378 -20.18 -12.25 -47.35
CA SER A 378 -19.85 -10.84 -47.55
C SER A 378 -18.87 -10.33 -46.47
N PRO A 379 -18.22 -9.17 -46.69
CA PRO A 379 -17.52 -8.46 -45.62
C PRO A 379 -18.44 -8.26 -44.43
N GLY A 380 -17.95 -8.62 -43.24
CA GLY A 380 -18.72 -8.54 -42.01
C GLY A 380 -18.56 -7.18 -41.33
N ALA A 381 -19.57 -6.78 -40.57
CA ALA A 381 -19.42 -5.69 -39.61
C ALA A 381 -19.17 -6.24 -38.21
N THR A 382 -18.33 -5.55 -37.46
CA THR A 382 -17.94 -5.98 -36.11
C THR A 382 -18.74 -5.21 -35.06
N THR A 383 -19.41 -5.94 -34.19
CA THR A 383 -19.98 -5.44 -32.93
C THR A 383 -19.06 -5.81 -31.78
N ARG A 384 -19.01 -4.98 -30.74
CA ARG A 384 -18.23 -5.24 -29.53
C ARG A 384 -19.12 -5.22 -28.29
N ALA A 385 -18.81 -6.07 -27.33
CA ALA A 385 -19.43 -6.11 -26.02
C ALA A 385 -18.35 -6.32 -24.95
N ASP A 386 -18.46 -5.59 -23.85
CA ASP A 386 -17.57 -5.69 -22.68
C ASP A 386 -18.23 -6.55 -21.60
N ALA A 387 -17.43 -7.36 -20.88
CA ALA A 387 -17.91 -8.25 -19.82
C ALA A 387 -18.72 -7.51 -18.75
N ASP A 388 -18.25 -6.34 -18.29
CA ASP A 388 -18.95 -5.53 -17.29
C ASP A 388 -20.37 -5.13 -17.74
N THR A 389 -20.53 -4.79 -19.02
CA THR A 389 -21.84 -4.36 -19.56
C THR A 389 -22.78 -5.55 -19.72
N VAL A 390 -22.25 -6.68 -20.20
CA VAL A 390 -23.02 -7.92 -20.36
C VAL A 390 -23.46 -8.45 -19.00
N PHE A 391 -22.54 -8.55 -18.04
CA PHE A 391 -22.83 -9.01 -16.69
C PHE A 391 -23.86 -8.14 -15.99
N ARG A 392 -23.68 -6.81 -16.00
CA ARG A 392 -24.63 -5.89 -15.35
C ARG A 392 -26.03 -6.00 -15.94
N ARG A 393 -26.14 -6.18 -17.26
CA ARG A 393 -27.43 -6.42 -17.92
C ARG A 393 -28.03 -7.76 -17.50
N SER A 394 -27.25 -8.84 -17.51
CA SER A 394 -27.75 -10.16 -17.09
C SER A 394 -28.22 -10.18 -15.64
N VAL A 395 -27.53 -9.47 -14.75
CA VAL A 395 -27.96 -9.29 -13.35
C VAL A 395 -29.24 -8.45 -13.28
N ALA A 396 -29.34 -7.35 -14.03
CA ALA A 396 -30.53 -6.49 -14.02
C ALA A 396 -31.78 -7.16 -14.63
N ASP A 397 -31.60 -7.96 -15.70
CA ASP A 397 -32.66 -8.71 -16.36
C ASP A 397 -33.02 -10.00 -15.60
N GLY A 398 -32.22 -10.41 -14.60
CA GLY A 398 -32.41 -11.65 -13.84
C GLY A 398 -32.14 -12.91 -14.67
N THR A 399 -31.30 -12.81 -15.70
CA THR A 399 -30.99 -13.90 -16.65
C THR A 399 -29.63 -14.53 -16.40
N ILE A 400 -28.97 -14.22 -15.28
CA ILE A 400 -27.73 -14.89 -14.89
C ILE A 400 -28.08 -16.29 -14.40
N ASP A 401 -27.54 -17.29 -15.09
CA ASP A 401 -27.65 -18.69 -14.68
C ASP A 401 -26.32 -19.12 -14.06
N VAL A 402 -26.33 -19.66 -12.85
CA VAL A 402 -25.09 -20.05 -12.15
C VAL A 402 -25.09 -21.55 -11.99
N ASN A 403 -24.13 -22.21 -12.62
CA ASN A 403 -23.99 -23.67 -12.61
C ASN A 403 -23.38 -24.12 -11.27
N PRO A 404 -24.09 -24.94 -10.47
CA PRO A 404 -23.61 -25.37 -9.17
C PRO A 404 -22.75 -26.64 -9.21
N PHE A 405 -22.64 -27.33 -10.35
CA PHE A 405 -22.07 -28.68 -10.43
C PHE A 405 -20.56 -28.73 -10.70
N VAL A 406 -19.95 -27.57 -10.98
CA VAL A 406 -18.50 -27.44 -11.16
C VAL A 406 -18.02 -26.28 -10.29
N VAL A 407 -17.39 -26.66 -9.17
CA VAL A 407 -16.74 -25.72 -8.26
C VAL A 407 -15.23 -25.93 -8.34
N LEU A 408 -14.49 -24.91 -8.80
CA LEU A 408 -13.04 -24.96 -8.95
C LEU A 408 -12.34 -24.15 -7.86
N GLN A 409 -11.32 -24.72 -7.25
CA GLN A 409 -10.52 -24.07 -6.22
C GLN A 409 -9.13 -23.75 -6.79
N ALA A 410 -8.78 -22.46 -6.82
CA ALA A 410 -7.48 -21.99 -7.33
C ALA A 410 -6.58 -21.54 -6.18
N GLY A 411 -5.45 -22.22 -5.99
CA GLY A 411 -4.52 -21.94 -4.89
C GLY A 411 -3.65 -20.69 -5.10
N ALA A 412 -2.58 -20.59 -4.31
CA ALA A 412 -1.58 -19.53 -4.44
C ALA A 412 -0.55 -19.83 -5.53
N PRO A 413 -0.07 -18.82 -6.29
CA PRO A 413 1.02 -19.03 -7.25
C PRO A 413 2.34 -19.25 -6.53
N ARG A 414 3.25 -19.98 -7.20
CA ARG A 414 4.63 -20.18 -6.73
C ARG A 414 5.57 -19.26 -7.49
N TYR A 415 6.62 -18.78 -6.83
CA TYR A 415 7.63 -17.91 -7.41
C TYR A 415 8.97 -18.64 -7.50
N ALA A 416 9.69 -18.47 -8.62
CA ALA A 416 11.04 -19.01 -8.76
C ALA A 416 12.01 -18.37 -7.75
N ALA A 417 12.98 -19.13 -7.26
CA ALA A 417 13.98 -18.65 -6.31
C ALA A 417 15.04 -17.77 -7.01
N GLY A 418 15.42 -16.66 -6.37
CA GLY A 418 16.55 -15.78 -6.77
C GLY A 418 16.14 -14.40 -7.27
N GLY A 419 16.76 -13.35 -6.70
CA GLY A 419 16.59 -11.94 -7.10
C GLY A 419 15.46 -11.18 -6.39
N GLY A 420 15.45 -9.85 -6.53
CA GLY A 420 14.42 -8.96 -5.95
C GLY A 420 13.10 -8.92 -6.73
N VAL A 421 13.04 -9.49 -7.94
CA VAL A 421 11.86 -9.51 -8.81
C VAL A 421 11.16 -10.86 -8.73
N LEU A 422 9.85 -10.85 -8.49
CA LEU A 422 8.98 -12.01 -8.42
C LEU A 422 8.75 -12.61 -9.82
N ARG A 423 8.97 -13.91 -9.98
CA ARG A 423 8.70 -14.64 -11.24
C ARG A 423 7.72 -15.78 -11.01
N PRO A 424 6.42 -15.58 -11.32
CA PRO A 424 5.41 -16.63 -11.19
C PRO A 424 5.76 -17.85 -12.07
N VAL A 425 5.67 -19.05 -11.52
CA VAL A 425 5.94 -20.30 -12.24
C VAL A 425 4.65 -20.81 -12.87
N PRO A 426 4.60 -21.05 -14.19
CA PRO A 426 3.46 -21.66 -14.85
C PRO A 426 3.13 -23.04 -14.26
N VAL A 427 1.84 -23.34 -14.13
CA VAL A 427 1.32 -24.62 -13.64
C VAL A 427 0.57 -25.32 -14.77
N ALA A 428 0.84 -26.61 -14.96
CA ALA A 428 0.07 -27.42 -15.89
C ALA A 428 -1.35 -27.62 -15.33
N SER A 429 -2.35 -27.36 -16.15
CA SER A 429 -3.77 -27.53 -15.82
C SER A 429 -4.43 -28.20 -17.01
N ASP A 430 -5.11 -29.32 -16.78
CA ASP A 430 -5.93 -29.99 -17.77
C ASP A 430 -7.36 -29.45 -17.68
N SER A 431 -7.63 -28.42 -18.49
CA SER A 431 -8.95 -27.79 -18.54
C SER A 431 -10.04 -28.79 -18.97
N GLY A 432 -9.72 -29.81 -19.78
CA GLY A 432 -10.68 -30.80 -20.23
C GLY A 432 -11.17 -31.70 -19.10
N GLU A 433 -10.28 -32.09 -18.19
CA GLU A 433 -10.63 -32.81 -16.95
C GLU A 433 -11.37 -31.91 -15.94
N LEU A 434 -10.84 -30.71 -15.68
CA LEU A 434 -11.39 -29.81 -14.65
C LEU A 434 -12.84 -29.40 -14.90
N TRP A 435 -13.22 -29.28 -16.18
CA TRP A 435 -14.54 -28.85 -16.60
C TRP A 435 -15.40 -29.98 -17.16
N ARG A 436 -15.00 -31.25 -16.97
CA ARG A 436 -15.77 -32.40 -17.40
C ARG A 436 -17.02 -32.54 -16.53
N GLN A 437 -18.19 -32.62 -17.15
CA GLN A 437 -19.45 -32.95 -16.48
C GLN A 437 -19.98 -34.29 -16.99
N SER A 438 -20.49 -35.13 -16.09
CA SER A 438 -21.04 -36.46 -16.40
C SER A 438 -22.56 -36.43 -16.69
N THR A 439 -23.21 -35.30 -16.47
CA THR A 439 -24.66 -35.09 -16.61
C THR A 439 -24.98 -34.20 -17.83
N TYR A 440 -26.21 -34.30 -18.34
CA TYR A 440 -26.71 -33.64 -19.56
C TYR A 440 -26.16 -32.22 -19.83
N GLY A 441 -25.60 -32.02 -21.03
CA GLY A 441 -25.59 -30.71 -21.69
C GLY A 441 -24.71 -29.61 -21.08
N GLY A 442 -23.54 -29.96 -20.54
CA GLY A 442 -22.69 -29.00 -19.81
C GLY A 442 -22.37 -27.68 -20.52
N ASP A 443 -22.32 -26.61 -19.72
CA ASP A 443 -21.95 -25.27 -20.17
C ASP A 443 -20.50 -25.24 -20.66
N LEU A 444 -20.25 -24.56 -21.77
CA LEU A 444 -18.89 -24.43 -22.29
C LEU A 444 -18.09 -23.52 -21.36
N PRO A 445 -16.93 -23.94 -20.82
CA PRO A 445 -16.10 -23.11 -19.94
C PRO A 445 -15.81 -21.72 -20.51
N ALA A 446 -15.44 -20.77 -19.65
CA ALA A 446 -14.95 -19.48 -20.10
C ALA A 446 -13.68 -19.63 -20.97
N TRP A 447 -13.53 -18.83 -22.02
CA TRP A 447 -12.50 -19.08 -23.03
C TRP A 447 -11.06 -19.02 -22.51
N PHE A 448 -10.79 -18.07 -21.61
CA PHE A 448 -9.43 -17.83 -21.11
C PHE A 448 -8.96 -18.85 -20.08
N VAL A 449 -9.78 -19.84 -19.67
CA VAL A 449 -9.32 -20.96 -18.83
C VAL A 449 -8.23 -21.80 -19.52
N GLN A 450 -8.11 -21.71 -20.84
CA GLN A 450 -7.10 -22.39 -21.64
C GLN A 450 -5.73 -21.70 -21.64
N ASP A 451 -5.65 -20.44 -21.20
CA ASP A 451 -4.40 -19.67 -21.18
C ASP A 451 -3.40 -20.22 -20.14
N THR A 452 -2.22 -19.63 -20.05
CA THR A 452 -1.21 -20.00 -19.06
C THR A 452 -1.75 -19.80 -17.64
N ALA A 453 -1.94 -20.91 -16.90
CA ALA A 453 -2.22 -20.88 -15.48
C ALA A 453 -0.91 -20.68 -14.68
N PHE A 454 -0.98 -19.86 -13.63
CA PHE A 454 0.10 -19.64 -12.66
C PHE A 454 -0.28 -20.14 -11.26
N ARG A 455 -1.52 -20.58 -11.07
CA ARG A 455 -2.05 -21.15 -9.84
C ARG A 455 -2.46 -22.60 -10.07
N PRO A 456 -2.24 -23.50 -9.10
CA PRO A 456 -2.84 -24.82 -9.14
C PRO A 456 -4.36 -24.69 -9.04
N VAL A 457 -5.09 -25.35 -9.94
CA VAL A 457 -6.55 -25.40 -9.94
C VAL A 457 -6.98 -26.84 -9.72
N THR A 458 -7.88 -27.05 -8.77
CA THR A 458 -8.45 -28.36 -8.43
C THR A 458 -9.96 -28.29 -8.45
N ARG A 459 -10.62 -29.36 -8.88
CA ARG A 459 -12.08 -29.48 -8.78
C ARG A 459 -12.45 -29.96 -7.37
N LEU A 460 -13.47 -29.35 -6.77
CA LEU A 460 -14.02 -29.79 -5.49
C LEU A 460 -14.81 -31.10 -5.69
N PRO A 461 -14.44 -32.20 -5.01
CA PRO A 461 -15.16 -33.48 -5.12
C PRO A 461 -16.56 -33.38 -4.51
N GLY A 462 -17.49 -34.23 -4.98
CA GLY A 462 -18.84 -34.31 -4.42
C GLY A 462 -19.83 -33.23 -4.91
N THR A 463 -19.43 -32.41 -5.89
CA THR A 463 -20.27 -31.37 -6.50
C THR A 463 -21.04 -31.85 -7.73
N ASP A 464 -20.85 -33.10 -8.17
CA ASP A 464 -21.57 -33.67 -9.31
C ASP A 464 -23.07 -33.81 -9.02
N ALA A 465 -23.90 -33.54 -10.02
CA ALA A 465 -25.34 -33.72 -9.92
C ALA A 465 -25.69 -35.20 -9.65
N SER A 466 -26.55 -35.45 -8.67
CA SER A 466 -27.09 -36.78 -8.38
C SER A 466 -28.59 -36.70 -8.05
N GLN A 467 -29.27 -37.85 -7.97
CA GLN A 467 -30.69 -37.87 -7.58
C GLN A 467 -30.93 -37.31 -6.17
N ASP A 468 -29.93 -37.42 -5.29
CA ASP A 468 -29.98 -36.97 -3.90
C ASP A 468 -29.32 -35.60 -3.67
N HIS A 469 -28.66 -35.02 -4.69
CA HIS A 469 -27.97 -33.73 -4.62
C HIS A 469 -28.11 -32.95 -5.92
N PHE A 470 -29.06 -31.99 -5.92
CA PHE A 470 -29.33 -31.11 -7.07
C PHE A 470 -29.58 -29.67 -6.60
N PRO A 471 -28.53 -28.94 -6.16
CA PRO A 471 -28.64 -27.54 -5.77
C PRO A 471 -29.05 -26.65 -6.96
N GLN A 472 -29.75 -25.56 -6.67
CA GLN A 472 -30.03 -24.49 -7.62
C GLN A 472 -29.63 -23.14 -7.04
N PHE A 473 -28.82 -22.37 -7.76
CA PHE A 473 -28.43 -21.04 -7.34
C PHE A 473 -29.47 -20.01 -7.75
N ARG A 474 -29.93 -19.21 -6.80
CA ARG A 474 -30.89 -18.13 -7.05
C ARG A 474 -30.36 -16.80 -6.55
N VAL A 475 -30.12 -15.87 -7.48
CA VAL A 475 -29.73 -14.51 -7.15
C VAL A 475 -30.94 -13.73 -6.58
N VAL A 476 -30.88 -13.36 -5.31
CA VAL A 476 -31.96 -12.65 -4.58
C VAL A 476 -31.71 -11.15 -4.43
N GLY A 477 -30.51 -10.67 -4.74
CA GLY A 477 -30.16 -9.25 -4.70
C GLY A 477 -28.78 -8.93 -5.26
N THR A 478 -28.53 -7.64 -5.46
CA THR A 478 -27.27 -7.13 -6.00
C THR A 478 -26.71 -6.01 -5.12
N TYR A 479 -25.40 -5.97 -4.90
CA TYR A 479 -24.72 -4.91 -4.15
C TYR A 479 -23.61 -4.25 -4.97
N ALA A 480 -23.33 -2.98 -4.67
CA ALA A 480 -22.22 -2.24 -5.26
C ALA A 480 -21.02 -2.20 -4.31
N VAL A 481 -19.86 -2.70 -4.75
CA VAL A 481 -18.64 -2.76 -3.92
C VAL A 481 -18.18 -1.35 -3.53
N GLU A 482 -18.38 -0.35 -4.38
CA GLU A 482 -17.97 1.04 -4.13
C GLU A 482 -18.76 1.69 -2.97
N ARG A 483 -19.87 1.08 -2.53
CA ARG A 483 -20.69 1.56 -1.40
C ARG A 483 -20.33 0.92 -0.05
N LEU A 484 -19.39 -0.03 -0.02
CA LEU A 484 -18.94 -0.67 1.22
C LEU A 484 -18.13 0.31 2.10
N LYS A 485 -18.10 0.08 3.41
CA LYS A 485 -17.32 0.87 4.37
C LYS A 485 -15.87 0.37 4.42
N GLY A 486 -14.89 1.28 4.46
CA GLY A 486 -13.48 0.94 4.72
C GLY A 486 -12.45 1.60 3.80
N PHE A 487 -12.87 2.26 2.72
CA PHE A 487 -11.96 2.70 1.67
C PHE A 487 -11.32 4.09 1.93
N SER A 488 -10.31 4.17 2.80
CA SER A 488 -9.37 5.29 2.76
C SER A 488 -8.29 5.03 1.70
N LYS A 489 -8.00 6.01 0.83
CA LYS A 489 -6.98 5.92 -0.24
C LYS A 489 -5.55 5.65 0.26
N LEU A 490 -5.26 5.96 1.52
CA LEU A 490 -3.92 5.79 2.14
C LEU A 490 -3.84 4.56 3.06
N SER A 491 -4.98 3.98 3.46
CA SER A 491 -5.10 2.67 4.12
C SER A 491 -5.63 1.61 3.16
N GLU A 492 -5.45 1.77 1.84
CA GLU A 492 -5.80 0.75 0.86
C GLU A 492 -4.89 -0.46 1.03
N VAL A 493 -5.14 -1.23 2.08
CA VAL A 493 -4.42 -2.45 2.34
C VAL A 493 -5.05 -3.53 1.47
N PRO A 494 -4.31 -4.16 0.54
CA PRO A 494 -4.81 -5.23 -0.35
C PRO A 494 -5.28 -6.52 0.34
N LEU A 495 -5.56 -6.47 1.64
CA LEU A 495 -6.16 -7.55 2.42
C LEU A 495 -7.70 -7.47 2.42
N GLU A 496 -8.30 -6.44 1.82
CA GLU A 496 -9.76 -6.32 1.69
C GLU A 496 -10.33 -7.39 0.75
N THR A 497 -11.23 -8.22 1.29
CA THR A 497 -11.80 -9.40 0.62
C THR A 497 -12.50 -9.07 -0.71
N TYR A 498 -13.15 -7.91 -0.83
CA TYR A 498 -14.02 -7.57 -1.97
C TYR A 498 -13.36 -6.71 -3.05
N ARG A 499 -12.08 -6.34 -2.89
CA ARG A 499 -11.42 -5.41 -3.79
C ARG A 499 -10.67 -6.16 -4.91
N PRO A 500 -10.80 -5.76 -6.19
CA PRO A 500 -10.02 -6.39 -7.25
C PRO A 500 -8.53 -6.04 -7.11
N PRO A 501 -7.62 -6.98 -7.42
CA PRO A 501 -6.20 -6.70 -7.37
C PRO A 501 -5.80 -5.83 -8.56
N VAL A 502 -4.80 -4.95 -8.36
CA VAL A 502 -4.30 -4.04 -9.39
C VAL A 502 -2.81 -4.28 -9.58
N ALA A 503 -2.41 -4.65 -10.79
CA ALA A 503 -1.01 -4.76 -11.19
C ALA A 503 -0.69 -3.71 -12.26
N ARG A 504 0.14 -2.71 -11.92
CA ARG A 504 0.53 -1.63 -12.84
C ARG A 504 1.81 -2.00 -13.58
N ALA A 505 2.09 -1.36 -14.71
CA ALA A 505 3.36 -1.53 -15.40
C ALA A 505 4.55 -1.03 -14.55
N ALA A 506 5.58 -1.86 -14.40
CA ALA A 506 6.84 -1.51 -13.73
C ALA A 506 7.82 -0.76 -14.65
N ASP A 507 7.74 -0.99 -15.97
CA ASP A 507 8.57 -0.34 -16.98
C ASP A 507 7.76 0.34 -18.10
N GLU A 508 8.44 1.15 -18.92
CA GLU A 508 7.79 1.89 -20.01
C GLU A 508 7.28 0.96 -21.11
N ALA A 509 7.99 -0.13 -21.40
CA ALA A 509 7.57 -1.11 -22.41
C ALA A 509 6.22 -1.75 -22.05
N SER A 510 6.06 -2.19 -20.79
CA SER A 510 4.82 -2.75 -20.29
C SER A 510 3.73 -1.69 -20.18
N ARG A 511 4.09 -0.43 -19.88
CA ARG A 511 3.14 0.69 -19.83
C ARG A 511 2.55 0.98 -21.20
N VAL A 512 3.38 1.01 -22.24
CA VAL A 512 2.93 1.16 -23.63
C VAL A 512 2.10 -0.05 -24.06
N ALA A 513 2.52 -1.27 -23.74
CA ALA A 513 1.76 -2.48 -24.06
C ALA A 513 0.37 -2.50 -23.43
N LEU A 514 0.23 -2.08 -22.17
CA LEU A 514 -1.05 -2.01 -21.46
C LEU A 514 -1.85 -0.73 -21.74
N GLY A 515 -1.38 0.16 -22.63
CA GLY A 515 -2.05 1.42 -22.94
C GLY A 515 -2.18 2.36 -21.72
N GLY A 516 -1.23 2.32 -20.79
CA GLY A 516 -1.24 3.09 -19.55
C GLY A 516 -2.23 2.58 -18.47
N GLN A 517 -2.95 1.49 -18.74
CA GLN A 517 -3.89 0.88 -17.79
C GLN A 517 -3.21 -0.20 -16.94
N ALA A 518 -3.83 -0.53 -15.80
CA ALA A 518 -3.40 -1.67 -14.99
C ALA A 518 -3.93 -2.98 -15.57
N LEU A 519 -3.15 -4.06 -15.43
CA LEU A 519 -3.61 -5.41 -15.72
C LEU A 519 -4.72 -5.78 -14.71
N ALA A 520 -5.78 -6.41 -15.20
CA ALA A 520 -6.95 -6.82 -14.43
C ALA A 520 -7.21 -8.34 -14.59
N PRO A 521 -7.95 -8.97 -13.67
CA PRO A 521 -8.31 -10.39 -13.77
C PRO A 521 -9.19 -10.70 -14.99
N ASN A 522 -9.27 -11.98 -15.33
CA ASN A 522 -10.20 -12.53 -16.32
C ASN A 522 -10.82 -13.84 -15.79
N SER A 523 -11.66 -14.49 -16.58
CA SER A 523 -12.42 -15.70 -16.21
C SER A 523 -11.55 -16.96 -16.10
N ASN A 524 -10.23 -16.86 -16.07
CA ASN A 524 -9.33 -17.97 -15.77
C ASN A 524 -9.04 -18.05 -14.26
N PRO A 525 -9.61 -19.02 -13.51
CA PRO A 525 -9.28 -19.20 -12.08
C PRO A 525 -7.79 -19.44 -11.83
N GLY A 526 -7.12 -20.07 -12.79
CA GLY A 526 -5.69 -20.34 -12.75
C GLY A 526 -4.81 -19.13 -13.09
N GLY A 527 -5.42 -18.00 -13.48
CA GLY A 527 -4.73 -16.77 -13.85
C GLY A 527 -3.87 -16.19 -12.72
N TYR A 528 -2.94 -15.28 -13.06
CA TYR A 528 -2.03 -14.72 -12.07
C TYR A 528 -2.77 -13.87 -11.01
N LEU A 529 -3.64 -12.98 -11.46
CA LEU A 529 -4.50 -12.15 -10.61
C LEU A 529 -5.76 -12.94 -10.23
N ALA A 530 -6.08 -13.04 -8.93
CA ALA A 530 -7.32 -13.68 -8.48
C ALA A 530 -8.45 -12.65 -8.42
N THR A 531 -9.67 -13.05 -8.77
CA THR A 531 -10.84 -12.19 -8.57
C THR A 531 -11.21 -12.14 -7.08
N PRO A 532 -11.85 -11.03 -6.64
CA PRO A 532 -12.56 -11.03 -5.37
C PRO A 532 -13.83 -11.90 -5.47
N PRO A 533 -14.46 -12.29 -4.35
CA PRO A 533 -15.79 -12.89 -4.36
C PRO A 533 -16.77 -11.98 -5.08
N GLN A 534 -17.43 -12.50 -6.10
CA GLN A 534 -18.48 -11.81 -6.86
C GLN A 534 -19.88 -12.30 -6.47
N LEU A 535 -19.97 -13.50 -5.90
CA LEU A 535 -21.21 -14.09 -5.40
C LEU A 535 -21.04 -14.37 -3.90
N LEU A 536 -22.05 -14.01 -3.11
CA LEU A 536 -22.11 -14.31 -1.69
C LEU A 536 -23.34 -15.15 -1.36
N THR A 537 -23.15 -16.16 -0.52
CA THR A 537 -24.22 -16.96 0.10
C THR A 537 -24.05 -17.01 1.61
N THR A 538 -24.90 -17.78 2.29
CA THR A 538 -24.85 -17.94 3.75
C THR A 538 -23.96 -19.11 4.16
N LEU A 539 -23.36 -19.04 5.35
CA LEU A 539 -22.63 -20.18 5.92
C LEU A 539 -23.50 -21.44 6.09
N GLN A 540 -24.81 -21.26 6.24
CA GLN A 540 -25.78 -22.35 6.33
C GLN A 540 -25.98 -23.08 4.99
N SER A 541 -25.58 -22.48 3.87
CA SER A 541 -25.68 -23.07 2.54
C SER A 541 -24.41 -23.81 2.11
N VAL A 542 -23.35 -23.83 2.92
CA VAL A 542 -22.05 -24.39 2.52
C VAL A 542 -22.17 -25.88 2.16
N GLU A 543 -22.78 -26.69 3.03
CA GLU A 543 -22.94 -28.13 2.79
C GLU A 543 -23.75 -28.42 1.51
N ALA A 544 -24.78 -27.61 1.25
CA ALA A 544 -25.59 -27.68 0.03
C ALA A 544 -24.82 -27.29 -1.24
N VAL A 545 -23.77 -26.47 -1.14
CA VAL A 545 -22.90 -26.11 -2.27
C VAL A 545 -21.78 -27.11 -2.47
N THR A 546 -21.11 -27.51 -1.39
CA THR A 546 -19.88 -28.30 -1.48
C THR A 546 -20.14 -29.80 -1.52
N GLY A 547 -21.35 -30.23 -1.16
CA GLY A 547 -21.70 -31.61 -0.94
C GLY A 547 -21.09 -32.17 0.36
N PRO A 548 -21.55 -33.36 0.78
CA PRO A 548 -21.10 -34.03 2.01
C PRO A 548 -19.67 -34.58 1.91
N ASP A 549 -19.21 -34.90 0.70
CA ASP A 549 -17.88 -35.46 0.43
C ASP A 549 -16.76 -34.39 0.35
N SER A 550 -17.12 -33.13 0.56
CA SER A 550 -16.16 -32.02 0.57
C SER A 550 -15.05 -32.25 1.61
N PRO A 551 -13.77 -32.03 1.24
CA PRO A 551 -12.66 -32.11 2.21
C PRO A 551 -12.79 -31.09 3.35
N HIS A 552 -13.61 -30.05 3.16
CA HIS A 552 -13.84 -28.97 4.12
C HIS A 552 -15.22 -29.01 4.77
N ALA A 553 -15.93 -30.15 4.72
CA ALA A 553 -17.28 -30.26 5.30
C ALA A 553 -17.32 -29.94 6.81
N LYS A 554 -16.26 -30.25 7.55
CA LYS A 554 -16.18 -30.03 9.02
C LYS A 554 -15.62 -28.67 9.39
N ASP A 555 -14.80 -28.08 8.53
CA ASP A 555 -14.04 -26.85 8.73
C ASP A 555 -14.15 -25.89 7.52
N PRO A 556 -15.36 -25.49 7.13
CA PRO A 556 -15.58 -24.75 5.89
C PRO A 556 -15.07 -23.31 5.88
N ILE A 557 -14.78 -22.73 7.05
CA ILE A 557 -14.41 -21.32 7.16
C ILE A 557 -12.94 -21.14 6.74
N SER A 558 -12.70 -20.27 5.76
CA SER A 558 -11.36 -19.99 5.22
C SER A 558 -10.59 -18.96 6.06
N ALA A 559 -11.30 -17.99 6.65
CA ALA A 559 -10.73 -16.97 7.51
C ALA A 559 -11.79 -16.33 8.41
N VAL A 560 -11.36 -15.75 9.53
CA VAL A 560 -12.20 -14.90 10.38
C VAL A 560 -11.58 -13.52 10.49
N ARG A 561 -12.34 -12.50 10.08
CA ARG A 561 -11.94 -11.08 10.14
C ARG A 561 -12.49 -10.48 11.43
N VAL A 562 -11.60 -10.02 12.30
CA VAL A 562 -11.92 -9.64 13.67
C VAL A 562 -11.68 -8.15 13.90
N ARG A 563 -12.70 -7.49 14.45
CA ARG A 563 -12.63 -6.11 14.95
C ARG A 563 -12.56 -6.12 16.47
N VAL A 564 -11.57 -5.42 17.03
CA VAL A 564 -11.32 -5.34 18.47
C VAL A 564 -12.00 -4.09 19.04
N ALA A 565 -12.65 -4.26 20.20
CA ALA A 565 -13.40 -3.22 20.87
C ALA A 565 -12.50 -2.14 21.47
N GLY A 566 -12.91 -0.87 21.30
CA GLY A 566 -12.25 0.30 21.90
C GLY A 566 -10.91 0.70 21.27
N VAL A 567 -10.58 0.20 20.09
CA VAL A 567 -9.40 0.63 19.33
C VAL A 567 -9.68 1.98 18.66
N HIS A 568 -8.92 3.01 19.00
CA HIS A 568 -9.14 4.38 18.53
C HIS A 568 -7.98 4.97 17.71
N GLY A 569 -6.81 4.31 17.68
CA GLY A 569 -5.63 4.75 16.93
C GLY A 569 -4.40 3.89 17.24
N THR A 570 -3.20 4.40 16.92
CA THR A 570 -1.89 3.76 17.13
C THR A 570 -1.44 3.77 18.60
N ASP A 571 -2.30 4.15 19.54
CA ASP A 571 -1.95 4.29 20.95
C ASP A 571 -1.57 2.95 21.59
N GLU A 572 -0.76 3.00 22.64
CA GLU A 572 -0.24 1.80 23.31
C GLU A 572 -1.36 0.94 23.91
N ALA A 573 -2.42 1.55 24.46
CA ALA A 573 -3.55 0.80 25.00
C ALA A 573 -4.36 0.09 23.91
N SER A 574 -4.53 0.68 22.74
CA SER A 574 -5.15 0.05 21.57
C SER A 574 -4.28 -1.09 21.02
N ARG A 575 -2.96 -0.89 20.91
CA ARG A 575 -2.02 -1.94 20.48
C ARG A 575 -2.00 -3.13 21.43
N GLU A 576 -1.97 -2.88 22.73
CA GLU A 576 -1.97 -3.95 23.73
C GLU A 576 -3.30 -4.71 23.74
N ARG A 577 -4.43 -4.02 23.54
CA ARG A 577 -5.73 -4.69 23.38
C ARG A 577 -5.77 -5.60 22.16
N ILE A 578 -5.27 -5.14 21.01
CA ILE A 578 -5.17 -5.96 19.79
C ILE A 578 -4.26 -7.16 20.04
N ARG A 579 -3.09 -6.93 20.64
CA ARG A 579 -2.12 -7.99 20.96
C ARG A 579 -2.72 -9.04 21.89
N ALA A 580 -3.38 -8.62 22.96
CA ALA A 580 -4.00 -9.51 23.94
C ALA A 580 -5.12 -10.36 23.31
N VAL A 581 -5.96 -9.78 22.45
CA VAL A 581 -6.98 -10.53 21.71
C VAL A 581 -6.34 -11.50 20.72
N ALA A 582 -5.31 -11.06 19.99
CA ALA A 582 -4.59 -11.93 19.05
C ALA A 582 -3.96 -13.13 19.75
N GLU A 583 -3.28 -12.92 20.89
CA GLU A 583 -2.69 -13.99 21.69
C GLU A 583 -3.76 -14.94 22.25
N ALA A 584 -4.89 -14.39 22.75
CA ALA A 584 -5.99 -15.21 23.23
C ALA A 584 -6.61 -16.10 22.14
N ILE A 585 -6.75 -15.60 20.90
CA ILE A 585 -7.21 -16.40 19.76
C ILE A 585 -6.25 -17.55 19.50
N THR A 586 -4.94 -17.27 19.37
CA THR A 586 -3.92 -18.28 19.11
C THR A 586 -3.90 -19.36 20.20
N THR A 587 -3.91 -18.97 21.48
CA THR A 587 -3.83 -19.92 22.59
C THR A 587 -5.08 -20.81 22.72
N ARG A 588 -6.28 -20.29 22.43
CA ARG A 588 -7.52 -21.07 22.56
C ARG A 588 -7.80 -21.95 21.36
N THR A 589 -7.59 -21.43 20.15
CA THR A 589 -8.04 -22.09 18.92
C THR A 589 -6.92 -22.84 18.19
N GLY A 590 -5.66 -22.51 18.47
CA GLY A 590 -4.49 -23.02 17.74
C GLY A 590 -4.34 -22.46 16.32
N LEU A 591 -5.13 -21.45 15.94
CA LEU A 591 -5.14 -20.85 14.62
C LEU A 591 -4.03 -19.80 14.44
N ASP A 592 -3.65 -19.54 13.18
CA ASP A 592 -2.68 -18.51 12.85
C ASP A 592 -3.35 -17.13 12.87
N VAL A 593 -2.72 -16.18 13.58
CA VAL A 593 -3.28 -14.84 13.77
C VAL A 593 -2.35 -13.78 13.19
N ASP A 594 -2.88 -13.00 12.26
CA ASP A 594 -2.20 -11.87 11.62
C ASP A 594 -2.79 -10.55 12.11
N ILE A 595 -1.97 -9.71 12.74
CA ILE A 595 -2.37 -8.35 13.10
C ILE A 595 -2.29 -7.49 11.84
N THR A 596 -3.44 -6.99 11.39
CA THR A 596 -3.56 -6.16 10.20
C THR A 596 -3.62 -4.67 10.50
N ALA A 597 -3.93 -4.30 11.74
CA ALA A 597 -3.84 -2.90 12.19
C ALA A 597 -2.43 -2.34 11.97
N GLY A 598 -2.35 -1.16 11.35
CA GLY A 598 -1.09 -0.50 11.01
C GLY A 598 -0.33 -1.13 9.84
N SER A 599 -0.97 -1.96 9.02
CA SER A 599 -0.35 -2.48 7.79
C SER A 599 -0.32 -1.43 6.68
N SER A 600 0.67 -1.51 5.78
CA SER A 600 0.80 -0.59 4.64
C SER A 600 1.06 -1.35 3.34
N PRO A 601 0.61 -0.82 2.19
CA PRO A 601 1.03 -1.31 0.88
C PRO A 601 2.56 -1.24 0.70
N ALA A 602 3.13 -2.28 0.11
CA ALA A 602 4.54 -2.52 -0.14
C ALA A 602 4.72 -2.97 -1.60
N PRO A 603 5.13 -2.09 -2.53
CA PRO A 603 5.30 -2.43 -3.94
C PRO A 603 6.28 -3.60 -4.13
N GLN A 604 5.93 -4.55 -4.98
CA GLN A 604 6.74 -5.68 -5.38
C GLN A 604 6.73 -5.81 -6.90
N ASP A 605 7.92 -5.88 -7.50
CA ASP A 605 8.06 -6.09 -8.93
C ASP A 605 7.85 -7.55 -9.31
N VAL A 606 7.04 -7.77 -10.33
CA VAL A 606 6.63 -9.07 -10.85
C VAL A 606 6.94 -9.12 -12.34
N ALA A 607 7.75 -10.08 -12.77
CA ALA A 607 7.96 -10.39 -14.17
C ALA A 607 7.02 -11.52 -14.59
N LEU A 608 5.89 -11.15 -15.21
CA LEU A 608 4.89 -12.08 -15.71
C LEU A 608 5.30 -12.62 -17.08
N GLY A 609 5.32 -13.95 -17.23
CA GLY A 609 5.64 -14.61 -18.49
C GLY A 609 4.59 -14.40 -19.59
N LYS A 610 4.99 -14.66 -20.83
CA LYS A 610 4.10 -14.60 -22.01
C LYS A 610 2.88 -15.54 -21.87
N GLY A 611 1.72 -15.10 -22.36
CA GLY A 611 0.51 -15.92 -22.46
C GLY A 611 0.51 -16.79 -23.72
N LYS A 612 -0.40 -17.78 -23.77
CA LYS A 612 -0.61 -18.62 -24.98
C LYS A 612 -1.34 -17.84 -26.08
N PHE A 613 -2.18 -16.88 -25.72
CA PHE A 613 -3.01 -16.10 -26.65
C PHE A 613 -2.40 -14.77 -27.10
N GLY A 614 -1.07 -14.64 -27.03
CA GLY A 614 -0.35 -13.50 -27.61
C GLY A 614 0.09 -12.40 -26.63
N ARG A 615 -0.33 -12.43 -25.36
CA ARG A 615 0.18 -11.49 -24.34
C ARG A 615 1.71 -11.60 -24.23
N PRO A 616 2.47 -10.50 -24.43
CA PRO A 616 3.92 -10.50 -24.26
C PRO A 616 4.30 -10.71 -22.78
N ALA A 617 5.60 -10.89 -22.51
CA ALA A 617 6.08 -10.80 -21.14
C ALA A 617 5.89 -9.37 -20.61
N LEU A 618 5.43 -9.23 -19.37
CA LEU A 618 5.15 -7.94 -18.75
C LEU A 618 5.95 -7.79 -17.44
N ALA A 619 6.54 -6.62 -17.24
CA ALA A 619 7.05 -6.20 -15.95
C ALA A 619 5.96 -5.41 -15.24
N LEU A 620 5.51 -5.91 -14.09
CA LEU A 620 4.39 -5.38 -13.33
C LEU A 620 4.85 -5.02 -11.92
N THR A 621 4.15 -4.10 -11.27
CA THR A 621 4.31 -3.78 -9.86
C THR A 621 2.98 -4.07 -9.16
N GLU A 622 2.99 -4.96 -8.17
CA GLU A 622 1.87 -5.27 -7.29
C GLU A 622 2.11 -4.64 -5.91
N ASN A 623 1.09 -4.06 -5.30
CA ASN A 623 1.18 -3.59 -3.93
C ASN A 623 0.92 -4.76 -2.97
N TRP A 624 1.95 -5.36 -2.38
CA TRP A 624 1.78 -6.34 -1.30
C TRP A 624 1.49 -5.63 0.03
N THR A 625 1.17 -6.35 1.09
CA THR A 625 0.89 -5.75 2.41
C THR A 625 2.01 -6.06 3.37
N ALA A 626 2.73 -5.04 3.84
CA ALA A 626 3.65 -5.16 4.97
C ALA A 626 2.89 -4.97 6.29
N LYS A 627 3.03 -5.92 7.21
CA LYS A 627 2.38 -5.88 8.53
C LYS A 627 3.12 -4.93 9.48
N GLY A 628 2.40 -4.19 10.31
CA GLY A 628 2.97 -3.40 11.42
C GLY A 628 3.79 -2.16 11.04
N THR A 629 3.73 -1.71 9.79
CA THR A 629 4.50 -0.56 9.29
C THR A 629 4.18 0.74 10.02
N ALA A 630 2.90 1.02 10.32
CA ALA A 630 2.50 2.24 11.02
C ALA A 630 3.07 2.32 12.44
N VAL A 631 3.17 1.17 13.13
CA VAL A 631 3.76 1.08 14.47
C VAL A 631 5.27 1.30 14.39
N ALA A 632 5.95 0.66 13.43
CA ALA A 632 7.38 0.87 13.19
C ALA A 632 7.69 2.33 12.86
N LEU A 633 6.83 3.00 12.07
CA LEU A 633 6.93 4.42 11.73
C LEU A 633 6.82 5.31 12.97
N VAL A 634 5.82 5.10 13.82
CA VAL A 634 5.63 5.89 15.05
C VAL A 634 6.77 5.65 16.04
N GLU A 635 7.19 4.41 16.25
CA GLU A 635 8.31 4.09 17.14
C GLU A 635 9.64 4.67 16.64
N ALA A 636 9.89 4.59 15.33
CA ALA A 636 11.05 5.22 14.72
C ALA A 636 11.01 6.75 14.85
N ALA A 637 9.84 7.38 14.67
CA ALA A 637 9.65 8.81 14.87
C ALA A 637 9.83 9.25 16.33
N ASP A 638 9.33 8.47 17.29
CA ASP A 638 9.52 8.72 18.72
C ASP A 638 11.00 8.63 19.10
N ARG A 639 11.71 7.58 18.63
CA ARG A 639 13.14 7.39 18.87
C ARG A 639 13.97 8.53 18.24
N LYS A 640 13.64 8.95 17.01
CA LYS A 640 14.23 10.13 16.35
C LYS A 640 14.01 11.40 17.17
N SER A 641 12.79 11.61 17.68
CA SER A 641 12.42 12.82 18.42
C SER A 641 13.17 12.94 19.74
N VAL A 642 13.25 11.85 20.51
CA VAL A 642 14.01 11.81 21.79
C VAL A 642 15.48 12.10 21.56
N LEU A 643 16.07 11.54 20.50
CA LEU A 643 17.48 11.76 20.17
C LEU A 643 17.75 13.19 19.75
N LEU A 644 16.95 13.75 18.85
CA LEU A 644 17.08 15.14 18.42
C LEU A 644 16.93 16.07 19.63
N PHE A 645 15.91 15.85 20.47
CA PHE A 645 15.73 16.64 21.69
C PHE A 645 16.93 16.58 22.64
N GLY A 646 17.45 15.38 22.90
CA GLY A 646 18.65 15.17 23.72
C GLY A 646 19.89 15.85 23.13
N LEU A 647 20.07 15.78 21.81
CA LEU A 647 21.16 16.43 21.08
C LEU A 647 21.08 17.96 21.21
N VAL A 648 19.91 18.55 20.92
CA VAL A 648 19.72 20.00 21.02
C VAL A 648 19.98 20.48 22.45
N LEU A 649 19.46 19.77 23.45
CA LEU A 649 19.67 20.09 24.86
C LEU A 649 21.16 20.01 25.23
N GLY A 650 21.87 18.97 24.76
CA GLY A 650 23.31 18.83 24.95
C GLY A 650 24.12 19.97 24.32
N VAL A 651 23.82 20.36 23.09
CA VAL A 651 24.46 21.49 22.39
C VAL A 651 24.21 22.79 23.15
N CYS A 652 22.97 23.04 23.58
CA CYS A 652 22.61 24.24 24.35
C CYS A 652 23.32 24.28 25.70
N ALA A 653 23.34 23.16 26.45
CA ALA A 653 24.03 23.07 27.73
C ALA A 653 25.53 23.33 27.59
N LEU A 654 26.16 22.81 26.53
CA LEU A 654 27.57 23.04 26.26
C LEU A 654 27.86 24.51 25.92
N PHE A 655 27.02 25.11 25.07
CA PHE A 655 27.12 26.53 24.70
C PHE A 655 26.97 27.44 25.91
N LEU A 656 25.91 27.25 26.72
CA LEU A 656 25.70 28.02 27.94
C LEU A 656 26.83 27.80 28.96
N GLY A 657 27.29 26.55 29.12
CA GLY A 657 28.41 26.24 30.01
C GLY A 657 29.69 26.98 29.62
N ASN A 658 29.98 27.05 28.32
CA ASN A 658 31.12 27.81 27.82
C ASN A 658 30.96 29.33 28.03
N ALA A 659 29.78 29.89 27.74
CA ALA A 659 29.49 31.30 27.95
C ALA A 659 29.63 31.71 29.42
N VAL A 660 29.11 30.90 30.34
CA VAL A 660 29.23 31.12 31.79
C VAL A 660 30.68 30.95 32.24
N ALA A 661 31.40 29.93 31.75
CA ALA A 661 32.82 29.75 32.05
C ALA A 661 33.71 30.90 31.56
N ALA A 662 33.38 31.51 30.42
CA ALA A 662 34.04 32.71 29.93
C ALA A 662 33.73 33.92 30.82
N SER A 663 32.46 34.12 31.20
CA SER A 663 32.05 35.17 32.13
C SER A 663 32.81 35.09 33.47
N VAL A 664 32.91 33.89 34.06
CA VAL A 664 33.67 33.68 35.30
C VAL A 664 35.16 33.99 35.15
N ARG A 665 35.78 33.57 34.04
CA ARG A 665 37.22 33.78 33.77
C ARG A 665 37.57 35.26 33.68
N THR A 666 36.75 36.04 32.97
CA THR A 666 36.97 37.49 32.83
C THR A 666 36.84 38.25 34.15
N ARG A 667 36.18 37.66 35.16
CA ARG A 667 35.88 38.29 36.47
C ARG A 667 36.73 37.75 37.61
N GLN A 668 37.76 36.93 37.32
CA GLN A 668 38.59 36.34 38.37
C GLN A 668 39.26 37.37 39.29
N ARG A 669 39.66 38.55 38.77
CA ARG A 669 40.24 39.63 39.58
C ARG A 669 39.21 40.21 40.56
N GLU A 670 37.99 40.48 40.11
CA GLU A 670 36.91 41.02 40.96
C GLU A 670 36.47 40.00 42.02
N LEU A 671 36.31 38.73 41.62
CA LEU A 671 35.96 37.63 42.53
C LEU A 671 37.06 37.39 43.56
N ALA A 672 38.33 37.54 43.19
CA ALA A 672 39.47 37.45 44.11
C ALA A 672 39.49 38.61 45.12
N VAL A 673 39.18 39.84 44.70
CA VAL A 673 39.04 40.98 45.62
C VAL A 673 37.91 40.74 46.62
N LEU A 674 36.75 40.27 46.16
CA LEU A 674 35.63 39.92 47.04
C LEU A 674 35.99 38.81 48.03
N ALA A 675 36.75 37.81 47.59
CA ALA A 675 37.28 36.76 48.46
C ALA A 675 38.23 37.31 49.53
N CYS A 676 39.11 38.26 49.18
CA CYS A 676 39.99 38.95 50.13
C CYS A 676 39.21 39.79 51.18
N THR A 677 38.01 40.26 50.84
CA THR A 677 37.12 40.99 51.78
C THR A 677 36.27 40.08 52.67
N GLY A 678 36.53 38.76 52.69
CA GLY A 678 35.90 37.81 53.62
C GLY A 678 34.65 37.09 53.10
N TRP A 679 34.38 37.14 51.79
CA TRP A 679 33.27 36.39 51.20
C TRP A 679 33.58 34.88 51.12
N THR A 680 32.65 34.06 51.60
CA THR A 680 32.79 32.59 51.54
C THR A 680 32.58 32.07 50.12
N GLY A 681 33.23 30.94 49.79
CA GLY A 681 33.14 30.31 48.48
C GLY A 681 31.71 29.99 48.02
N ALA A 682 30.84 29.60 48.95
CA ALA A 682 29.42 29.36 48.67
C ALA A 682 28.66 30.65 48.30
N ARG A 683 28.99 31.80 48.91
CA ARG A 683 28.38 33.10 48.57
C ARG A 683 28.86 33.62 47.22
N LEU A 684 30.12 33.37 46.85
CA LEU A 684 30.66 33.69 45.53
C LEU A 684 30.02 32.81 44.44
N ALA A 685 29.91 31.50 44.68
CA ALA A 685 29.21 30.59 43.76
C ALA A 685 27.73 30.95 43.60
N GLY A 686 27.05 31.30 44.71
CA GLY A 686 25.66 31.76 44.71
C GLY A 686 25.46 33.09 43.97
N LEU A 687 26.43 34.02 44.04
CA LEU A 687 26.40 35.27 43.28
C LEU A 687 26.44 35.01 41.77
N VAL A 688 27.38 34.16 41.34
CA VAL A 688 27.52 33.79 39.92
C VAL A 688 26.27 33.06 39.42
N LEU A 689 25.78 32.07 40.16
CA LEU A 689 24.57 31.33 39.79
C LEU A 689 23.32 32.21 39.76
N GLY A 690 23.20 33.17 40.69
CA GLY A 690 22.08 34.12 40.72
C GLY A 690 22.07 35.06 39.52
N GLU A 691 23.23 35.53 39.06
CA GLU A 691 23.33 36.34 37.84
C GLU A 691 23.04 35.52 36.59
N VAL A 692 23.57 34.30 36.50
CA VAL A 692 23.28 33.38 35.39
C VAL A 692 21.79 33.05 35.33
N ALA A 693 21.15 32.79 36.47
CA ALA A 693 19.71 32.56 36.54
C ALA A 693 18.90 33.78 36.05
N LEU A 694 19.29 34.99 36.46
CA LEU A 694 18.61 36.22 36.04
C LEU A 694 18.76 36.46 34.53
N VAL A 695 19.98 36.34 34.00
CA VAL A 695 20.23 36.51 32.57
C VAL A 695 19.51 35.42 31.76
N ALA A 696 19.53 34.17 32.23
CA ALA A 696 18.82 33.07 31.59
C ALA A 696 17.30 33.24 31.63
N ALA A 697 16.72 33.78 32.71
CA ALA A 697 15.29 34.04 32.79
C ALA A 697 14.86 35.17 31.85
N VAL A 698 15.62 36.27 31.79
CA VAL A 698 15.32 37.41 30.91
C VAL A 698 15.53 37.02 29.44
N ALA A 699 16.66 36.42 29.11
CA ALA A 699 16.94 35.93 27.76
C ALA A 699 15.98 34.81 27.35
N GLY A 700 15.58 33.96 28.30
CA GLY A 700 14.61 32.90 28.10
C GLY A 700 13.22 33.43 27.77
N ALA A 701 12.75 34.44 28.51
CA ALA A 701 11.48 35.12 28.22
C ALA A 701 11.51 35.86 26.87
N ALA A 702 12.61 36.55 26.57
CA ALA A 702 12.79 37.23 25.29
C ALA A 702 12.86 36.23 24.12
N GLY A 703 13.58 35.12 24.28
CA GLY A 703 13.67 34.04 23.29
C GLY A 703 12.32 33.35 23.07
N ALA A 704 11.56 33.08 24.13
CA ALA A 704 10.20 32.57 24.04
C ALA A 704 9.28 33.54 23.27
N GLY A 705 9.38 34.84 23.51
CA GLY A 705 8.65 35.85 22.73
C GLY A 705 9.07 35.90 21.26
N ALA A 706 10.38 35.84 20.97
CA ALA A 706 10.92 35.82 19.62
C ALA A 706 10.56 34.54 18.84
N SER A 707 10.25 33.45 19.53
CA SER A 707 9.88 32.18 18.91
C SER A 707 8.57 32.23 18.12
N PHE A 708 7.61 33.09 18.48
CA PHE A 708 6.34 33.24 17.74
C PHE A 708 6.51 33.84 16.33
N PRO A 709 7.14 35.02 16.14
CA PRO A 709 7.33 35.58 14.80
C PRO A 709 8.29 34.73 13.96
N LEU A 710 9.28 34.08 14.59
CA LEU A 710 10.14 33.12 13.89
C LEU A 710 9.36 31.87 13.49
N GLY A 711 8.50 31.35 14.37
CA GLY A 711 7.62 30.22 14.07
C GLY A 711 6.71 30.50 12.89
N TRP A 712 6.07 31.68 12.87
CA TRP A 712 5.26 32.12 11.73
C TRP A 712 6.07 32.22 10.43
N ALA A 713 7.26 32.82 10.47
CA ALA A 713 8.12 32.97 9.29
C ALA A 713 8.60 31.62 8.69
N PHE A 714 8.77 30.61 9.54
CA PHE A 714 9.21 29.27 9.13
C PHE A 714 8.05 28.26 9.00
N GLY A 715 6.79 28.66 9.22
CA GLY A 715 5.63 27.77 9.16
C GLY A 715 5.60 26.70 10.29
N LEU A 716 6.15 27.02 11.46
CA LEU A 716 6.20 26.14 12.63
C LEU A 716 5.13 26.53 13.66
N ASP A 717 4.35 25.55 14.14
CA ASP A 717 3.35 25.77 15.18
C ASP A 717 3.99 25.85 16.57
N VAL A 718 4.13 27.09 17.06
CA VAL A 718 4.65 27.38 18.41
C VAL A 718 3.48 27.67 19.35
N THR A 719 3.19 26.72 20.26
CA THR A 719 2.15 26.90 21.28
C THR A 719 2.65 27.70 22.48
N ALA A 720 1.79 28.55 23.06
CA ALA A 720 2.14 29.41 24.19
C ALA A 720 2.61 28.63 25.43
N GLY A 721 2.02 27.46 25.69
CA GLY A 721 2.45 26.59 26.78
C GLY A 721 3.90 26.10 26.63
N ARG A 722 4.36 25.80 25.41
CA ARG A 722 5.74 25.37 25.15
C ARG A 722 6.73 26.51 25.27
N ALA A 723 6.38 27.69 24.75
CA ALA A 723 7.19 28.90 24.91
C ALA A 723 7.39 29.23 26.41
N LEU A 724 6.35 29.06 27.23
CA LEU A 724 6.43 29.21 28.69
C LEU A 724 7.29 28.12 29.36
N LEU A 725 7.16 26.85 28.97
CA LEU A 725 7.97 25.73 29.51
C LEU A 725 9.46 25.83 29.13
N ALA A 726 9.79 26.51 28.03
CA ALA A 726 11.18 26.72 27.64
C ALA A 726 11.95 27.60 28.65
N ILE A 727 11.29 28.55 29.31
CA ILE A 727 11.92 29.47 30.28
C ILE A 727 12.52 28.71 31.48
N PRO A 728 11.77 27.90 32.25
CA PRO A 728 12.34 27.15 33.37
C PRO A 728 13.36 26.11 32.90
N LEU A 729 13.20 25.53 31.71
CA LEU A 729 14.16 24.56 31.17
C LEU A 729 15.51 25.22 30.82
N VAL A 730 15.48 26.41 30.22
CA VAL A 730 16.68 27.20 29.91
C VAL A 730 17.37 27.65 31.20
N VAL A 731 16.61 28.10 32.20
CA VAL A 731 17.17 28.45 33.51
C VAL A 731 17.80 27.23 34.17
N ALA A 732 17.14 26.06 34.15
CA ALA A 732 17.68 24.83 34.72
C ALA A 732 18.95 24.37 34.00
N THR A 733 18.97 24.37 32.67
CA THR A 733 20.16 24.03 31.88
C THR A 733 21.29 25.03 32.06
N ALA A 734 21.00 26.34 32.15
CA ALA A 734 21.97 27.38 32.46
C ALA A 734 22.62 27.18 33.84
N LEU A 735 21.80 26.86 34.85
CA LEU A 735 22.26 26.59 36.21
C LEU A 735 23.12 25.32 36.27
N LEU A 736 22.68 24.24 35.63
CA LEU A 736 23.43 22.98 35.55
C LEU A 736 24.77 23.17 34.83
N ALA A 737 24.77 23.84 33.69
CA ALA A 737 25.98 24.11 32.91
C ALA A 737 26.91 25.11 33.62
N GLY A 738 26.35 26.07 34.35
CA GLY A 738 27.07 27.08 35.14
C GLY A 738 27.56 26.59 36.50
N ALA A 739 27.08 25.45 36.99
CA ALA A 739 27.41 24.92 38.32
C ALA A 739 28.92 24.66 38.48
N LEU A 740 29.55 23.98 37.52
CA LEU A 740 30.97 23.64 37.62
C LEU A 740 31.88 24.89 37.57
N PRO A 741 31.69 25.86 36.64
CA PRO A 741 32.40 27.14 36.69
C PRO A 741 32.15 27.93 37.98
N ALA A 742 30.92 27.96 38.48
CA ALA A 742 30.56 28.71 39.70
C ALA A 742 31.17 28.09 40.96
N ILE A 743 31.18 26.76 41.08
CA ILE A 743 31.84 26.05 42.18
C ILE A 743 33.35 26.28 42.14
N ARG A 744 33.95 26.27 40.94
CA ARG A 744 35.37 26.63 40.76
C ARG A 744 35.64 28.09 41.12
N ALA A 745 34.74 29.00 40.79
CA ALA A 745 34.81 30.41 41.21
C ALA A 745 34.76 30.57 42.74
N GLY A 746 34.02 29.70 43.43
CA GLY A 746 33.94 29.63 44.89
C GLY A 746 35.21 29.12 45.58
N ARG A 747 36.23 28.66 44.84
CA ARG A 747 37.55 28.31 45.37
C ARG A 747 38.64 29.25 44.82
N PRO A 748 38.57 30.57 45.08
CA PRO A 748 39.55 31.50 44.56
C PRO A 748 40.91 31.23 45.21
N TYR A 749 41.98 31.16 44.40
CA TYR A 749 43.36 31.24 44.86
C TYR A 749 43.79 32.72 44.76
N PRO A 750 43.65 33.54 45.82
CA PRO A 750 43.75 34.99 45.72
C PRO A 750 45.16 35.45 45.29
N ALA A 751 46.18 34.69 45.73
CA ALA A 751 47.58 34.93 45.40
C ALA A 751 47.93 34.71 43.91
N GLN A 752 47.14 33.90 43.18
CA GLN A 752 47.35 33.63 41.76
C GLN A 752 46.64 34.63 40.85
N ALA A 753 45.51 35.19 41.29
CA ALA A 753 44.71 36.14 40.52
C ALA A 753 45.23 37.59 40.59
N LEU A 754 45.95 37.94 41.66
CA LEU A 754 46.54 39.28 41.89
C LEU A 754 47.95 39.42 41.31
N ARG A 755 48.68 38.31 41.09
CA ARG A 755 49.91 38.34 40.29
C ARG A 755 49.50 38.31 38.83
N GLY A 756 49.79 39.37 38.09
CA GLY A 756 49.68 39.36 36.62
C GLY A 756 50.32 38.07 36.09
N SER A 757 49.65 37.41 35.14
CA SER A 757 50.04 36.09 34.65
C SER A 757 51.32 36.16 33.81
N VAL A 758 52.46 36.41 34.47
CA VAL A 758 53.77 36.18 33.88
C VAL A 758 54.01 34.68 33.97
N ALA A 759 53.71 33.97 32.89
CA ALA A 759 54.11 32.58 32.75
C ALA A 759 55.64 32.53 32.77
N GLY A 760 56.24 32.18 33.91
CA GLY A 760 57.68 32.02 34.03
C GLY A 760 58.19 31.01 32.99
N PRO A 761 59.34 31.26 32.34
CA PRO A 761 59.82 30.47 31.22
C PRO A 761 60.26 29.09 31.73
N ARG A 762 59.37 28.09 31.71
CA ARG A 762 59.78 26.70 31.91
C ARG A 762 60.48 26.21 30.64
N ARG A 763 61.80 26.41 30.61
CA ARG A 763 62.83 25.83 29.72
C ARG A 763 62.47 25.81 28.23
N ALA A 764 62.64 26.95 27.57
CA ALA A 764 62.75 27.07 26.12
C ALA A 764 64.11 26.57 25.58
N ARG A 765 64.44 25.29 25.78
CA ARG A 765 65.67 24.69 25.20
C ARG A 765 65.43 23.70 24.04
N ARG A 766 64.19 23.55 23.56
CA ARG A 766 63.87 22.71 22.39
C ARG A 766 62.90 23.34 21.38
N ALA A 767 62.82 24.66 21.29
CA ALA A 767 62.02 25.36 20.27
C ALA A 767 62.88 25.78 19.05
N GLY A 768 63.80 24.92 18.62
CA GLY A 768 64.66 25.14 17.46
C GLY A 768 64.09 24.64 16.13
N ARG A 769 62.78 24.35 16.04
CA ARG A 769 62.14 23.90 14.79
C ARG A 769 60.98 24.81 14.41
N GLY A 770 61.23 25.67 13.41
CA GLY A 770 60.22 26.36 12.60
C GLY A 770 59.88 27.80 13.01
N ARG A 771 60.65 28.78 12.52
CA ARG A 771 60.23 30.20 12.41
C ARG A 771 59.20 30.38 11.28
N THR A 772 58.18 29.54 11.24
CA THR A 772 57.14 29.57 10.21
C THR A 772 55.79 29.86 10.85
N LEU A 773 54.95 30.64 10.15
CA LEU A 773 53.58 30.99 10.58
C LEU A 773 52.76 29.77 11.08
N PRO A 774 52.80 28.58 10.42
CA PRO A 774 52.10 27.39 10.90
C PRO A 774 52.67 26.82 12.20
N GLY A 775 53.99 26.84 12.38
CA GLY A 775 54.64 26.36 13.61
C GLY A 775 54.32 27.24 14.82
N LEU A 776 54.20 28.55 14.60
CA LEU A 776 53.72 29.50 15.61
C LEU A 776 52.23 29.30 15.92
N ALA A 777 51.39 29.04 14.92
CA ALA A 777 49.98 28.74 15.11
C ALA A 777 49.75 27.45 15.94
N VAL A 778 50.45 26.36 15.62
CA VAL A 778 50.35 25.08 16.34
C VAL A 778 50.90 25.19 17.76
N SER A 779 52.07 25.83 17.93
CA SER A 779 52.64 26.01 19.27
C SER A 779 51.84 26.97 20.14
N GLY A 780 51.20 27.99 19.55
CA GLY A 780 50.24 28.86 20.23
C GLY A 780 49.01 28.08 20.73
N ALA A 781 48.43 27.22 19.87
CA ALA A 781 47.30 26.38 20.26
C ALA A 781 47.63 25.41 21.42
N LEU A 782 48.85 24.86 21.45
CA LEU A 782 49.30 23.91 22.47
C LEU A 782 49.74 24.57 23.80
N ARG A 783 50.09 25.86 23.79
CA ARG A 783 50.55 26.58 25.01
C ARG A 783 49.42 26.99 25.94
N THR A 784 48.20 27.14 25.43
CA THR A 784 46.99 27.49 26.21
C THR A 784 45.92 26.39 26.09
N PRO A 785 46.21 25.17 26.59
CA PRO A 785 45.41 23.97 26.29
C PRO A 785 43.95 24.08 26.74
N SER A 786 43.66 24.79 27.83
CA SER A 786 42.29 24.99 28.30
C SER A 786 41.44 25.88 27.38
N ARG A 787 42.06 26.74 26.56
CA ARG A 787 41.35 27.71 25.70
C ARG A 787 41.15 27.15 24.30
N SER A 788 42.19 26.60 23.70
CA SER A 788 42.12 25.91 22.40
C SER A 788 41.20 24.68 22.45
N ALA A 789 41.16 23.97 23.59
CA ALA A 789 40.27 22.84 23.76
C ALA A 789 38.79 23.24 23.76
N LEU A 790 38.42 24.40 24.32
CA LEU A 790 37.02 24.85 24.35
C LEU A 790 36.51 25.23 22.95
N GLY A 791 37.32 25.93 22.14
CA GLY A 791 36.99 26.23 20.75
C GLY A 791 36.91 24.99 19.86
N ALA A 792 37.85 24.05 20.02
CA ALA A 792 37.80 22.77 19.32
C ALA A 792 36.58 21.94 19.71
N LEU A 793 36.21 21.92 21.00
CA LEU A 793 35.10 21.13 21.52
C LEU A 793 33.74 21.73 21.13
N ALA A 794 33.61 23.06 21.09
CA ALA A 794 32.42 23.73 20.57
C ALA A 794 32.18 23.40 19.09
N LEU A 795 33.23 23.46 18.25
CA LEU A 795 33.13 23.06 16.84
C LEU A 795 32.87 21.56 16.69
N ALA A 796 33.52 20.72 17.50
CA ALA A 796 33.32 19.28 17.49
C ALA A 796 31.86 18.91 17.78
N VAL A 797 31.23 19.56 18.76
CA VAL A 797 29.83 19.34 19.10
C VAL A 797 28.90 19.82 17.98
N GLY A 798 29.17 20.97 17.36
CA GLY A 798 28.41 21.43 16.20
C GLY A 798 28.49 20.49 15.00
N VAL A 799 29.71 20.05 14.64
CA VAL A 799 29.93 19.10 13.53
C VAL A 799 29.33 17.73 13.85
N ALA A 800 29.46 17.24 15.09
CA ALA A 800 28.83 15.99 15.52
C ALA A 800 27.31 16.05 15.45
N ALA A 801 26.70 17.18 15.84
CA ALA A 801 25.26 17.39 15.79
C ALA A 801 24.73 17.38 14.34
N VAL A 802 25.34 18.15 13.45
CA VAL A 802 24.94 18.18 12.03
C VAL A 802 25.19 16.82 11.37
N SER A 803 26.28 16.13 11.72
CA SER A 803 26.58 14.79 11.22
C SER A 803 25.53 13.76 11.68
N LEU A 804 25.11 13.82 12.95
CA LEU A 804 24.09 12.94 13.49
C LEU A 804 22.71 13.21 12.86
N VAL A 805 22.33 14.48 12.70
CA VAL A 805 21.08 14.85 12.00
C VAL A 805 21.10 14.32 10.56
N THR A 806 22.21 14.49 9.85
CA THR A 806 22.39 13.97 8.49
C THR A 806 22.29 12.45 8.47
N ALA A 807 22.93 11.77 9.43
CA ALA A 807 22.87 10.32 9.56
C ALA A 807 21.44 9.82 9.80
N VAL A 808 20.71 10.46 10.72
CA VAL A 808 19.30 10.14 11.03
C VAL A 808 18.40 10.35 9.83
N VAL A 809 18.58 11.44 9.07
CA VAL A 809 17.83 11.68 7.83
C VAL A 809 18.14 10.60 6.79
N TRP A 810 19.39 10.15 6.70
CA TRP A 810 19.79 9.12 5.74
C TRP A 810 19.35 7.71 6.11
N THR A 811 19.42 7.31 7.38
CA THR A 811 18.95 5.99 7.80
C THR A 811 17.44 5.86 7.78
N PHE A 812 16.70 6.93 8.07
CA PHE A 812 15.25 6.94 7.94
C PHE A 812 14.81 6.71 6.48
N GLN A 813 15.61 7.15 5.51
CA GLN A 813 15.38 6.84 4.10
C GLN A 813 15.61 5.36 3.77
N GLY A 814 16.50 4.65 4.48
CA GLY A 814 16.84 3.26 4.16
C GLY A 814 15.89 2.19 4.73
N GLU A 815 15.38 2.37 5.96
CA GLU A 815 14.53 1.35 6.62
C GLU A 815 13.03 1.48 6.27
N VAL A 816 12.58 2.67 5.86
CA VAL A 816 11.16 2.96 5.57
C VAL A 816 10.87 2.92 4.05
N GLN A 817 11.91 2.83 3.23
CA GLN A 817 11.80 2.65 1.78
C GLN A 817 11.16 1.30 1.45
N GLY A 818 10.09 1.34 0.66
CA GLY A 818 9.38 0.16 0.17
C GLY A 818 7.92 0.05 0.62
N THR A 819 7.37 1.03 1.37
CA THR A 819 5.93 1.10 1.65
C THR A 819 5.33 2.47 1.30
N LEU A 820 4.08 2.51 0.84
CA LEU A 820 3.43 3.76 0.41
C LEU A 820 3.23 4.75 1.57
N LEU A 821 2.87 4.27 2.77
CA LEU A 821 2.76 5.11 3.95
C LEU A 821 4.12 5.71 4.34
N GLY A 822 5.18 4.91 4.25
CA GLY A 822 6.55 5.35 4.51
C GLY A 822 7.01 6.46 3.57
N GLU A 823 6.76 6.32 2.26
CA GLU A 823 7.10 7.35 1.27
C GLU A 823 6.28 8.64 1.48
N ALA A 824 4.96 8.53 1.69
CA ALA A 824 4.10 9.69 1.90
C ALA A 824 4.52 10.50 3.15
N VAL A 825 4.76 9.80 4.26
CA VAL A 825 5.22 10.44 5.51
C VAL A 825 6.62 11.03 5.35
N SER A 826 7.52 10.38 4.62
CA SER A 826 8.88 10.91 4.36
C SER A 826 8.86 12.21 3.54
N LEU A 827 7.90 12.34 2.61
CA LEU A 827 7.74 13.53 1.76
C LEU A 827 7.18 14.70 2.57
N GLU A 828 6.23 14.45 3.46
CA GLU A 828 5.58 15.47 4.30
C GLU A 828 6.52 16.02 5.40
N VAL A 829 7.36 15.16 5.99
CA VAL A 829 8.30 15.54 7.07
C VAL A 829 9.57 16.27 6.56
N ARG A 830 9.84 16.22 5.24
CA ARG A 830 11.08 16.71 4.64
C ARG A 830 11.31 18.22 4.83
N GLY A 831 10.26 19.03 4.80
CA GLY A 831 10.39 20.49 5.00
C GLY A 831 10.81 20.87 6.42
N VAL A 832 10.25 20.18 7.41
CA VAL A 832 10.49 20.44 8.83
C VAL A 832 11.86 19.95 9.27
N ASP A 833 12.31 18.79 8.76
CA ASP A 833 13.66 18.26 9.01
C ASP A 833 14.76 19.16 8.43
N VAL A 834 14.54 19.71 7.23
CA VAL A 834 15.49 20.64 6.60
C VAL A 834 15.59 21.94 7.41
N ALA A 835 14.45 22.49 7.87
CA ALA A 835 14.46 23.67 8.73
C ALA A 835 15.22 23.42 10.05
N ALA A 836 15.04 22.25 10.68
CA ALA A 836 15.79 21.87 11.87
C ALA A 836 17.29 21.75 11.62
N ALA A 837 17.69 21.15 10.49
CA ALA A 837 19.10 21.04 10.10
C ALA A 837 19.74 22.44 9.89
N VAL A 838 19.04 23.35 9.21
CA VAL A 838 19.48 24.73 8.98
C VAL A 838 19.61 25.50 10.30
N LEU A 839 18.63 25.42 11.18
CA LEU A 839 18.66 26.06 12.50
C LEU A 839 19.81 25.52 13.37
N THR A 840 20.06 24.22 13.35
CA THR A 840 21.17 23.58 14.07
C THR A 840 22.52 24.03 13.53
N ALA A 841 22.66 24.11 12.20
CA ALA A 841 23.87 24.62 11.57
C ALA A 841 24.11 26.10 11.89
N ALA A 842 23.07 26.93 11.84
CA ALA A 842 23.15 28.35 12.19
C ALA A 842 23.57 28.58 13.65
N LEU A 843 23.00 27.80 14.59
CA LEU A 843 23.41 27.80 16.00
C LEU A 843 24.87 27.39 16.17
N GLY A 844 25.33 26.36 15.46
CA GLY A 844 26.72 25.91 15.49
C GLY A 844 27.69 26.99 14.99
N VAL A 845 27.35 27.66 13.88
CA VAL A 845 28.13 28.77 13.33
C VAL A 845 28.17 29.96 14.30
N PHE A 846 27.04 30.29 14.92
CA PHE A 846 26.96 31.36 15.91
C PHE A 846 27.82 31.05 17.15
N ALA A 847 27.73 29.83 17.69
CA ALA A 847 28.54 29.39 18.83
C ALA A 847 30.05 29.47 18.54
N LEU A 848 30.45 29.11 17.32
CA LEU A 848 31.82 29.20 16.87
C LEU A 848 32.31 30.65 16.75
N ALA A 849 31.48 31.54 16.19
CA ALA A 849 31.79 32.96 16.08
C ALA A 849 31.99 33.61 17.46
N ASP A 850 31.15 33.25 18.44
CA ASP A 850 31.26 33.75 19.82
C ASP A 850 32.56 33.31 20.50
N VAL A 851 32.95 32.03 20.36
CA VAL A 851 34.21 31.53 20.94
C VAL A 851 35.43 32.21 20.32
N LEU A 852 35.45 32.35 18.99
CA LEU A 852 36.55 33.00 18.29
C LEU A 852 36.65 34.50 18.64
N TYR A 853 35.50 35.16 18.79
CA TYR A 853 35.45 36.55 19.25
C TYR A 853 35.99 36.69 20.67
N LEU A 854 35.57 35.84 21.61
CA LEU A 854 36.05 35.84 22.99
C LEU A 854 37.56 35.55 23.07
N ASP A 855 38.08 34.59 22.31
CA ASP A 855 39.53 34.31 22.23
C ASP A 855 40.31 35.53 21.71
N SER A 856 39.79 36.21 20.67
CA SER A 856 40.42 37.42 20.13
C SER A 856 40.48 38.55 21.17
N CYS A 857 39.41 38.75 21.95
CA CYS A 857 39.36 39.76 22.99
C CYS A 857 40.32 39.46 24.15
N GLU A 858 40.49 38.19 24.53
CA GLU A 858 41.43 37.80 25.59
C GLU A 858 42.90 37.94 25.16
N ARG A 859 43.18 38.03 23.86
CA ARG A 859 44.52 38.12 23.27
C ARG A 859 44.92 39.53 22.83
N ASP A 860 44.10 40.54 23.13
CA ASP A 860 44.37 41.93 22.76
C ASP A 860 45.75 42.42 23.27
N GLY A 861 46.19 41.98 24.45
CA GLY A 861 47.53 42.28 24.99
C GLY A 861 48.67 41.60 24.24
N GLU A 862 48.50 40.34 23.82
CA GLU A 862 49.50 39.62 23.01
C GLU A 862 49.63 40.24 21.61
N PHE A 863 48.51 40.62 21.00
CA PHE A 863 48.51 41.29 19.69
C PHE A 863 49.11 42.69 19.79
N ALA A 864 48.85 43.43 20.87
CA ALA A 864 49.50 44.72 21.14
C ALA A 864 51.02 44.56 21.29
N MET A 865 51.49 43.52 22.00
CA MET A 865 52.92 43.21 22.13
C MET A 865 53.56 42.85 20.79
N LEU A 866 52.90 42.01 19.97
CA LEU A 866 53.41 41.64 18.64
C LEU A 866 53.52 42.85 17.71
N ARG A 867 52.52 43.75 17.73
CA ARG A 867 52.58 45.03 17.00
C ARG A 867 53.69 45.94 17.52
N ALA A 868 53.87 46.03 18.84
CA ALA A 868 54.95 46.79 19.45
C ALA A 868 56.35 46.24 19.08
N CYS A 869 56.44 44.93 18.81
CA CYS A 869 57.64 44.27 18.28
C CYS A 869 57.79 44.36 16.75
N GLY A 870 56.97 45.16 16.05
CA GLY A 870 57.12 45.47 14.62
C GLY A 870 56.40 44.54 13.65
N TRP A 871 55.47 43.70 14.11
CA TRP A 871 54.65 42.87 13.22
C TRP A 871 53.61 43.69 12.47
N ALA A 872 53.44 43.42 11.17
CA ALA A 872 52.40 44.08 10.37
C ALA A 872 51.00 43.54 10.72
N ASP A 873 49.97 44.36 10.57
CA ASP A 873 48.58 43.96 10.84
C ASP A 873 48.13 42.75 10.00
N THR A 874 48.65 42.62 8.77
CA THR A 874 48.41 41.47 7.90
C THR A 874 49.08 40.19 8.40
N GLU A 875 50.21 40.28 9.09
CA GLU A 875 50.91 39.13 9.68
C GLU A 875 50.22 38.65 10.96
N VAL A 876 49.73 39.59 11.78
CA VAL A 876 48.87 39.29 12.93
C VAL A 876 47.57 38.64 12.46
N MET A 877 46.94 39.18 11.41
CA MET A 877 45.73 38.61 10.83
C MET A 877 45.96 37.19 10.28
N ARG A 878 47.06 36.95 9.55
CA ARG A 878 47.44 35.61 9.07
C ARG A 878 47.70 34.62 10.20
N LEU A 879 48.32 35.06 11.30
CA LEU A 879 48.57 34.22 12.47
C LEU A 879 47.25 33.80 13.16
N VAL A 880 46.32 34.74 13.34
CA VAL A 880 45.00 34.47 13.94
C VAL A 880 44.20 33.50 13.08
N VAL A 881 44.16 33.72 11.76
CA VAL A 881 43.46 32.83 10.82
C VAL A 881 44.11 31.44 10.78
N ALA A 882 45.44 31.34 10.76
CA ALA A 882 46.13 30.05 10.76
C ALA A 882 45.90 29.26 12.05
N GLN A 883 45.86 29.93 13.21
CA GLN A 883 45.56 29.29 14.49
C GLN A 883 44.09 28.86 14.58
N GLY A 884 43.18 29.71 14.09
CA GLY A 884 41.76 29.38 13.94
C GLY A 884 41.56 28.14 13.05
N ALA A 885 42.28 28.04 11.93
CA ALA A 885 42.24 26.89 11.03
C ALA A 885 42.72 25.58 11.71
N VAL A 886 43.80 25.63 12.50
CA VAL A 886 44.31 24.45 13.23
C VAL A 886 43.29 23.96 14.26
N ILE A 887 42.70 24.87 15.03
CA ILE A 887 41.64 24.54 16.01
C ILE A 887 40.40 24.01 15.28
N ALA A 888 40.07 24.58 14.11
CA ALA A 888 38.93 24.16 13.32
C ALA A 888 39.07 22.75 12.76
N VAL A 889 40.22 22.41 12.18
CA VAL A 889 40.48 21.06 11.66
C VAL A 889 40.44 20.02 12.78
N ALA A 890 41.05 20.31 13.93
CA ALA A 890 41.01 19.42 15.09
C ALA A 890 39.58 19.23 15.61
N GLY A 891 38.82 20.32 15.77
CA GLY A 891 37.43 20.27 16.21
C GLY A 891 36.52 19.52 15.23
N ALA A 892 36.62 19.81 13.93
CA ALA A 892 35.83 19.14 12.90
C ALA A 892 36.14 17.64 12.80
N GLY A 893 37.42 17.24 12.95
CA GLY A 893 37.82 15.82 12.97
C GLY A 893 37.23 15.07 14.17
N VAL A 894 37.33 15.63 15.38
CA VAL A 894 36.71 15.05 16.58
C VAL A 894 35.20 15.01 16.44
N GLY A 895 34.58 16.06 15.89
CA GLY A 895 33.15 16.12 15.67
C GLY A 895 32.65 15.07 14.67
N ALA A 896 33.34 14.90 13.55
CA ALA A 896 33.03 13.87 12.55
C ALA A 896 33.15 12.46 13.13
N ALA A 897 34.24 12.17 13.86
CA ALA A 897 34.44 10.88 14.52
C ALA A 897 33.35 10.60 15.57
N THR A 898 33.00 11.61 16.36
CA THR A 898 31.95 11.50 17.39
C THR A 898 30.57 11.30 16.74
N GLY A 899 30.26 12.04 15.67
CA GLY A 899 29.01 11.90 14.92
C GLY A 899 28.86 10.52 14.29
N LEU A 900 29.94 9.99 13.68
CA LEU A 900 29.95 8.61 13.16
C LEU A 900 29.82 7.58 14.28
N GLY A 901 30.53 7.76 15.41
CA GLY A 901 30.43 6.86 16.56
C GLY A 901 29.04 6.82 17.18
N LEU A 902 28.40 7.98 17.34
CA LEU A 902 27.00 8.08 17.78
C LEU A 902 26.04 7.42 16.78
N THR A 903 26.33 7.53 15.48
CA THR A 903 25.55 6.84 14.46
C THR A 903 25.68 5.33 14.62
N VAL A 904 26.90 4.77 14.74
CA VAL A 904 27.11 3.33 14.93
C VAL A 904 26.41 2.82 16.19
N ALA A 905 26.50 3.57 17.30
CA ALA A 905 25.81 3.23 18.53
C ALA A 905 24.27 3.22 18.36
N PHE A 906 23.75 3.98 17.40
CA PHE A 906 22.32 4.10 17.13
C PHE A 906 21.80 3.07 16.13
N THR A 907 22.50 2.91 15.00
CA THR A 907 22.03 2.14 13.83
C THR A 907 22.66 0.75 13.75
N GLY A 908 23.65 0.46 14.59
CA GLY A 908 24.44 -0.78 14.54
C GLY A 908 25.35 -0.90 13.31
N SER A 909 25.26 -0.01 12.32
CA SER A 909 26.01 -0.06 11.06
C SER A 909 26.19 1.33 10.43
N ILE A 910 27.22 1.50 9.59
CA ILE A 910 27.45 2.74 8.84
C ILE A 910 26.92 2.56 7.41
N PRO A 911 25.86 3.28 7.00
CA PRO A 911 25.35 3.23 5.63
C PRO A 911 26.43 3.61 4.60
N ALA A 912 26.41 2.94 3.44
CA ALA A 912 27.29 3.30 2.33
C ALA A 912 26.99 4.73 1.87
N GLY A 913 28.01 5.61 1.91
CA GLY A 913 27.88 7.03 1.59
C GLY A 913 27.85 7.96 2.81
N LEU A 914 27.47 7.46 4.01
CA LEU A 914 27.46 8.25 5.26
C LEU A 914 28.79 8.97 5.53
N PRO A 915 29.96 8.29 5.44
CA PRO A 915 31.24 8.92 5.69
C PRO A 915 31.55 10.10 4.74
N VAL A 916 31.04 10.07 3.51
CA VAL A 916 31.25 11.13 2.51
C VAL A 916 30.46 12.38 2.89
N ALA A 917 29.19 12.26 3.27
CA ALA A 917 28.42 13.42 3.71
C ALA A 917 28.93 13.99 5.04
N VAL A 918 29.32 13.13 5.99
CA VAL A 918 29.97 13.58 7.24
C VAL A 918 31.27 14.33 6.93
N GLY A 919 32.06 13.84 5.97
CA GLY A 919 33.24 14.54 5.47
C GLY A 919 32.91 15.93 4.91
N ALA A 920 31.84 16.06 4.11
CA ALA A 920 31.40 17.35 3.59
C ALA A 920 30.96 18.33 4.69
N VAL A 921 30.22 17.84 5.71
CA VAL A 921 29.82 18.62 6.88
C VAL A 921 31.05 19.12 7.66
N ALA A 922 32.05 18.26 7.85
CA ALA A 922 33.30 18.63 8.52
C ALA A 922 34.05 19.73 7.74
N VAL A 923 34.15 19.62 6.41
CA VAL A 923 34.78 20.64 5.55
C VAL A 923 34.02 21.97 5.63
N ALA A 924 32.69 21.95 5.55
CA ALA A 924 31.87 23.14 5.69
C ALA A 924 32.06 23.81 7.06
N GLY A 925 32.14 23.02 8.14
CA GLY A 925 32.43 23.51 9.49
C GLY A 925 33.80 24.19 9.60
N VAL A 926 34.83 23.62 8.96
CA VAL A 926 36.18 24.23 8.89
C VAL A 926 36.13 25.56 8.13
N LEU A 927 35.46 25.61 6.98
CA LEU A 927 35.34 26.84 6.18
C LEU A 927 34.62 27.96 6.95
N ALA A 928 33.54 27.63 7.66
CA ALA A 928 32.83 28.58 8.52
C ALA A 928 33.69 29.10 9.67
N ALA A 929 34.49 28.22 10.30
CA ALA A 929 35.44 28.59 11.35
C ALA A 929 36.51 29.56 10.85
N VAL A 930 37.07 29.26 9.67
CA VAL A 930 38.09 30.10 9.03
C VAL A 930 37.50 31.47 8.68
N ALA A 931 36.31 31.53 8.09
CA ALA A 931 35.61 32.79 7.82
C ALA A 931 35.36 33.60 9.11
N GLY A 932 34.90 32.96 10.19
CA GLY A 932 34.73 33.59 11.49
C GLY A 932 36.04 34.15 12.06
N SER A 933 37.15 33.42 11.93
CA SER A 933 38.47 33.88 12.36
C SER A 933 38.97 35.08 11.56
N VAL A 934 38.61 35.21 10.27
CA VAL A 934 38.92 36.38 9.45
C VAL A 934 38.18 37.62 9.96
N VAL A 935 36.89 37.47 10.30
CA VAL A 935 36.08 38.56 10.87
C VAL A 935 36.63 38.99 12.23
N ALA A 936 36.93 38.04 13.11
CA ALA A 936 37.50 38.31 14.43
C ALA A 936 38.88 38.99 14.33
N ALA A 937 39.73 38.54 13.41
CA ALA A 937 41.03 39.14 13.17
C ALA A 937 40.91 40.58 12.62
N GLY A 938 39.95 40.84 11.72
CA GLY A 938 39.67 42.20 11.24
C GLY A 938 39.18 43.15 12.33
N LEU A 939 38.39 42.64 13.29
CA LEU A 939 37.94 43.41 14.46
C LEU A 939 39.07 43.67 15.46
N ALA A 940 39.96 42.69 15.68
CA ALA A 940 41.12 42.83 16.56
C ALA A 940 42.19 43.79 16.00
N VAL A 941 42.30 43.91 14.67
CA VAL A 941 43.17 44.89 14.00
C VAL A 941 42.66 46.32 14.15
N ARG A 942 41.34 46.52 14.24
CA ARG A 942 40.74 47.86 14.40
C ARG A 942 40.80 48.42 15.83
N ARG A 943 41.19 47.63 16.83
CA ARG A 943 41.33 48.08 18.22
C ARG A 943 42.69 48.75 18.44
N SER A 944 42.66 49.97 19.00
CA SER A 944 43.86 50.78 19.23
C SER A 944 44.78 50.15 20.31
N PRO A 945 46.10 50.04 20.08
CA PRO A 945 47.04 49.39 21.01
C PRO A 945 47.29 50.15 22.31
N ALA A 946 46.82 51.40 22.44
CA ALA A 946 47.16 52.30 23.55
C ALA A 946 46.50 51.95 24.89
N GLY A 947 45.35 51.27 24.90
CA GLY A 947 44.63 50.90 26.13
C GLY A 947 45.30 49.79 26.96
N PRO A 948 45.59 48.61 26.38
CA PRO A 948 46.10 47.47 27.15
C PRO A 948 47.55 47.65 27.66
N LEU A 949 48.39 48.40 26.94
CA LEU A 949 49.77 48.69 27.39
C LEU A 949 49.83 49.71 28.54
N ALA A 950 48.79 50.51 28.74
CA ALA A 950 48.69 51.49 29.83
C ALA A 950 48.09 50.92 31.13
N GLU A 951 47.41 49.76 31.08
CA GLU A 951 46.90 49.06 32.27
C GLU A 951 47.95 48.16 32.95
N GLU A 952 49.05 47.83 32.27
CA GLU A 952 50.12 46.97 32.79
C GLU A 952 51.42 47.72 33.17
N GLY A 953 51.50 49.03 32.92
CA GLY A 953 52.56 49.91 33.44
C GLY A 953 52.10 50.60 34.71
#